data_AF-A0A9W4DA63-F1
#
_entry.id   AF-A0A9W4DA63-F1
#
_cell.length_a   1.000
_cell.length_b   1.000
_cell.length_c   1.000
_cell.angle_alpha   90.00
_cell.angle_beta   90.00
_cell.angle_gamma   90.00
#
_symmetry.space_group_name_H-M   'P 1'
#
loop_
_entity.id
_entity.type
_entity.pdbx_description
1 polymer ?
#
loop_
_entity_poly.entity_id
_entity_poly.type
_entity_poly.pdbx_seq_one_letter_code
_entity_poly.pdbx_strand_id
1 'polypeptide(L)'
;MSIRLPQVQLIWFKIVRKSRHPIPIRTVLIVPFLLQIFGAVGVVGWLSFQAGQKSVHEVVSQLQNEISARVEQNLEAYLTVPEKINQTNLNLIRSGTLTLKNLNSWEKYLWGQVQIFPEINFIKVTNAAGQERTGEQLGDGSLRINVVDTFTNFDFYSYQTNNKGDRTKVATIVKDFDTRKGVWYQDAVKAGGTTWSSVYLSLLEPTLLMSALLPVYNPQTQQIQGVLNTALRLDGIGDFLNRLKVGKSGQTFLIDSKGTLLATSTLEKPFQEINNERQLFPAINSKNLLTQATAKYLSQTQGNLNNIKQGKDLEFTWNRERYFVKVLPFQKGKTVNWLILVVVPESDFMEQINTNTRTTIILCSLALLGATVIGLLTAQWIVKPILQLNIAAKQIAQGNWEQTVNLKRKDELGQLGRSFNRMAKQLKESFTILEAKNKELQDLDQLKDEFLANTSHELRTPLNGIIGIAESLIEGVTGDLPSETNSNLAMIVASGRRLSSLVGDILDFSKLRHKNIELQLRPVDVYSIVNAVSILSQPLITQKDLHIINRIPAEFPLAEADENRLQQILYNLIGNAIKFTSEGIVEISARILSETEKPQMAITISDTGIGIAADKLERIFESFEQAEGSTAREYGGTGLGLTITKQLVELHGGKITVQSELGIGSQFTFTLPIAENTIKNPSENRVKNLSKPLQINPLIAINPNFSKPFMDYSPETIKILIVDDEVVNRQVLFNNLSLNNYAVFQATNGEEALELIEHGLKPNMILLDVMMPKITGYEVTQKLRERFNATELPIILLTAKTQVQDIVTGLNMGANDYMMKPFAKDELLARIRTHINISRLHAENLRLATELEVTRRLQQMILPKPEELATIHELEILGFMEPAEEVGGDYYDVLETDGVVTLGIGDVTGHGLESGILMLMTQTGIRTLKEVRETDPIQFLSILNRTLYKNVERMNVDRNLTLVLLNYYQGLLTVSGQHEEILIVRSNGTIERIDTIDLGIPIALDEDITEFIDSTTVELKAGDGVVLYTDGITETFNLSKEQYGLNRLCNVISKNWHNPIEDIKQAVINDVVMFRGEQKQFDDITLLILKQKA
;
A
#
# COMPACT_ATOMS: atom_id res chain seq x y z
N MET A 1 -18.49 -12.45 17.78
CA MET A 1 -19.63 -13.04 17.05
C MET A 1 -19.07 -13.98 15.99
N SER A 2 -19.19 -15.31 16.16
CA SER A 2 -18.56 -16.27 15.23
C SER A 2 -19.40 -16.36 13.94
N ILE A 3 -18.94 -15.74 12.86
CA ILE A 3 -19.60 -15.84 11.57
C ILE A 3 -19.25 -17.21 10.98
N ARG A 4 -20.19 -18.17 11.06
CA ARG A 4 -20.10 -19.44 10.32
C ARG A 4 -20.27 -19.15 8.82
N LEU A 5 -19.15 -19.09 8.10
CA LEU A 5 -19.10 -18.83 6.66
C LEU A 5 -19.11 -20.06 5.68
N PRO A 6 -19.68 -21.26 5.94
CA PRO A 6 -19.76 -22.31 4.89
C PRO A 6 -21.10 -22.42 4.13
N GLN A 7 -22.18 -21.72 4.50
CA GLN A 7 -23.50 -22.02 3.93
C GLN A 7 -23.72 -21.53 2.48
N VAL A 8 -23.06 -20.46 2.04
CA VAL A 8 -23.30 -19.85 0.72
C VAL A 8 -22.75 -20.71 -0.43
N GLN A 9 -21.58 -21.33 -0.24
CA GLN A 9 -21.02 -22.27 -1.22
C GLN A 9 -21.94 -23.48 -1.44
N LEU A 10 -22.55 -23.99 -0.36
CA LEU A 10 -23.48 -25.11 -0.40
C LEU A 10 -24.78 -24.79 -1.17
N ILE A 11 -25.27 -23.54 -1.09
CA ILE A 11 -26.44 -23.07 -1.83
C ILE A 11 -26.12 -22.97 -3.33
N TRP A 12 -24.96 -22.43 -3.69
CA TRP A 12 -24.54 -22.32 -5.10
C TRP A 12 -24.37 -23.70 -5.76
N PHE A 13 -23.75 -24.64 -5.05
CA PHE A 13 -23.66 -26.04 -5.49
C PHE A 13 -25.03 -26.70 -5.67
N LYS A 14 -26.00 -26.42 -4.77
CA LYS A 14 -27.38 -26.89 -4.93
C LYS A 14 -28.08 -26.28 -6.14
N ILE A 15 -27.85 -25.00 -6.46
CA ILE A 15 -28.42 -24.32 -7.63
C ILE A 15 -27.87 -24.91 -8.92
N VAL A 16 -26.55 -25.12 -9.02
CA VAL A 16 -25.93 -25.76 -10.19
C VAL A 16 -26.42 -27.19 -10.40
N ARG A 17 -26.59 -27.94 -9.31
CA ARG A 17 -27.12 -29.31 -9.38
C ARG A 17 -28.59 -29.37 -9.79
N LYS A 18 -29.36 -28.29 -9.66
CA LYS A 18 -30.79 -28.20 -10.03
C LYS A 18 -31.02 -27.58 -11.42
N SER A 19 -29.99 -27.05 -12.08
CA SER A 19 -30.08 -26.47 -13.42
C SER A 19 -30.35 -27.54 -14.48
N ARG A 20 -31.38 -27.33 -15.31
CA ARG A 20 -31.70 -28.19 -16.47
C ARG A 20 -30.83 -27.90 -17.71
N HIS A 21 -30.02 -26.85 -17.70
CA HIS A 21 -29.11 -26.48 -18.79
C HIS A 21 -27.63 -26.55 -18.37
N PRO A 22 -26.72 -26.96 -19.27
CA PRO A 22 -25.29 -27.07 -18.97
C PRO A 22 -24.69 -25.67 -18.73
N ILE A 23 -24.23 -25.42 -17.51
CA ILE A 23 -23.58 -24.16 -17.12
C ILE A 23 -22.11 -24.21 -17.59
N PRO A 24 -21.60 -23.17 -18.29
CA PRO A 24 -20.20 -23.13 -18.72
C PRO A 24 -19.22 -23.23 -17.53
N ILE A 25 -18.13 -24.00 -17.70
CA ILE A 25 -17.05 -24.12 -16.68
C ILE A 25 -16.51 -22.76 -16.25
N ARG A 26 -16.46 -21.79 -17.18
CA ARG A 26 -16.07 -20.40 -16.90
C ARG A 26 -16.94 -19.75 -15.81
N THR A 27 -18.24 -19.98 -15.84
CA THR A 27 -19.19 -19.44 -14.85
C THR A 27 -19.01 -20.13 -13.51
N VAL A 28 -18.72 -21.44 -13.50
CA VAL A 28 -18.45 -22.22 -12.28
C VAL A 28 -17.15 -21.80 -11.61
N LEU A 29 -16.12 -21.40 -12.36
CA LEU A 29 -14.86 -20.93 -11.80
C LEU A 29 -14.92 -19.46 -11.35
N ILE A 30 -15.53 -18.57 -12.13
CA ILE A 30 -15.48 -17.13 -11.85
C ILE A 30 -16.45 -16.72 -10.73
N VAL A 31 -17.67 -17.24 -10.75
CA VAL A 31 -18.74 -16.75 -9.86
C VAL A 31 -18.41 -16.99 -8.38
N PRO A 32 -17.92 -18.16 -7.94
CA PRO A 32 -17.58 -18.37 -6.52
C PRO A 32 -16.47 -17.45 -6.03
N PHE A 33 -15.43 -17.20 -6.83
CA PHE A 33 -14.34 -16.30 -6.48
C PHE A 33 -14.81 -14.84 -6.40
N LEU A 34 -15.59 -14.38 -7.38
CA LEU A 34 -16.16 -13.02 -7.33
C LEU A 34 -17.08 -12.85 -6.11
N LEU A 35 -17.87 -13.86 -5.77
CA LEU A 35 -18.79 -13.80 -4.63
C LEU A 35 -18.03 -13.80 -3.29
N GLN A 36 -16.91 -14.53 -3.19
CA GLN A 36 -16.00 -14.47 -2.04
C GLN A 36 -15.29 -13.12 -1.92
N ILE A 37 -14.77 -12.57 -3.02
CA ILE A 37 -14.09 -11.27 -3.03
C ILE A 37 -15.09 -10.17 -2.69
N PHE A 38 -16.28 -10.19 -3.28
CA PHE A 38 -17.33 -9.24 -2.95
C PHE A 38 -17.75 -9.35 -1.48
N GLY A 39 -17.85 -10.57 -0.95
CA GLY A 39 -18.10 -10.81 0.47
C GLY A 39 -16.98 -10.26 1.36
N ALA A 40 -15.72 -10.53 1.03
CA ALA A 40 -14.56 -10.05 1.79
C ALA A 40 -14.45 -8.53 1.74
N VAL A 41 -14.54 -7.93 0.55
CA VAL A 41 -14.53 -6.47 0.34
C VAL A 41 -15.71 -5.80 1.05
N GLY A 42 -16.91 -6.40 0.98
CA GLY A 42 -18.09 -5.89 1.68
C GLY A 42 -17.92 -5.94 3.20
N VAL A 43 -17.38 -7.04 3.73
CA VAL A 43 -17.09 -7.18 5.17
C VAL A 43 -16.00 -6.21 5.61
N VAL A 44 -14.90 -6.07 4.86
CA VAL A 44 -13.81 -5.13 5.17
C VAL A 44 -14.30 -3.69 5.10
N GLY A 45 -15.08 -3.33 4.07
CA GLY A 45 -15.69 -2.00 3.97
C GLY A 45 -16.66 -1.71 5.12
N TRP A 46 -17.50 -2.67 5.49
CA TRP A 46 -18.42 -2.55 6.61
C TRP A 46 -17.69 -2.45 7.96
N LEU A 47 -16.68 -3.29 8.19
CA LEU A 47 -15.84 -3.25 9.39
C LEU A 47 -15.05 -1.94 9.47
N SER A 48 -14.52 -1.44 8.35
CA SER A 48 -13.81 -0.16 8.30
C SER A 48 -14.74 1.00 8.62
N PHE A 49 -15.98 0.98 8.13
CA PHE A 49 -16.97 2.00 8.46
C PHE A 49 -17.36 1.94 9.94
N GLN A 50 -17.60 0.74 10.48
CA GLN A 50 -17.93 0.55 11.89
C GLN A 50 -16.78 0.95 12.82
N ALA A 51 -15.55 0.56 12.47
CA ALA A 51 -14.34 0.95 13.20
C ALA A 51 -14.11 2.47 13.15
N GLY A 52 -14.37 3.10 11.99
CA GLY A 52 -14.33 4.55 11.83
C GLY A 52 -15.31 5.24 12.79
N GLN A 53 -16.57 4.83 12.81
CA GLN A 53 -17.56 5.39 13.74
C GLN A 53 -17.20 5.19 15.22
N LYS A 54 -16.68 4.01 15.57
CA LYS A 54 -16.25 3.73 16.95
C LYS A 54 -15.08 4.64 17.35
N SER A 55 -14.12 4.84 16.45
CA SER A 55 -12.95 5.71 16.69
C SER A 55 -13.37 7.17 16.90
N VAL A 56 -14.35 7.68 16.16
CA VAL A 56 -14.92 9.02 16.40
C VAL A 56 -15.44 9.15 17.82
N HIS A 57 -16.26 8.18 18.25
CA HIS A 57 -16.87 8.24 19.58
C HIS A 57 -15.81 8.20 20.69
N GLU A 58 -14.77 7.37 20.55
CA GLU A 58 -13.65 7.31 21.50
C GLU A 58 -12.87 8.64 21.55
N VAL A 59 -12.51 9.22 20.39
CA VAL A 59 -11.78 10.49 20.31
C VAL A 59 -12.60 11.66 20.83
N VAL A 60 -13.89 11.73 20.47
CA VAL A 60 -14.79 12.78 20.96
C VAL A 60 -14.97 12.66 22.47
N SER A 61 -15.16 11.44 23.00
CA SER A 61 -15.27 11.22 24.44
C SER A 61 -14.00 11.65 25.18
N GLN A 62 -12.81 11.30 24.66
CA GLN A 62 -11.53 11.74 25.22
C GLN A 62 -11.42 13.26 25.21
N LEU A 63 -11.69 13.92 24.07
CA LEU A 63 -11.65 15.38 23.98
C LEU A 63 -12.63 16.05 24.95
N GLN A 64 -13.88 15.56 25.03
CA GLN A 64 -14.87 16.12 25.94
C GLN A 64 -14.48 15.94 27.41
N ASN A 65 -13.86 14.81 27.78
CA ASN A 65 -13.35 14.57 29.14
C ASN A 65 -12.21 15.55 29.47
N GLU A 66 -11.23 15.67 28.58
CA GLU A 66 -10.08 16.57 28.73
C GLU A 66 -10.54 18.03 28.90
N ILE A 67 -11.43 18.49 28.01
CA ILE A 67 -11.97 19.85 28.08
C ILE A 67 -12.79 20.04 29.35
N SER A 68 -13.61 19.06 29.74
CA SER A 68 -14.41 19.18 30.97
C SER A 68 -13.53 19.26 32.21
N ALA A 69 -12.47 18.46 32.28
CA ALA A 69 -11.51 18.48 33.38
C ALA A 69 -10.79 19.84 33.47
N ARG A 70 -10.30 20.38 32.34
CA ARG A 70 -9.69 21.72 32.31
C ARG A 70 -10.65 22.81 32.72
N VAL A 71 -11.92 22.74 32.30
CA VAL A 71 -12.95 23.70 32.70
C VAL A 71 -13.25 23.60 34.19
N GLU A 72 -13.42 22.39 34.72
CA GLU A 72 -13.67 22.17 36.15
C GLU A 72 -12.50 22.67 37.01
N GLN A 73 -11.26 22.33 36.65
CA GLN A 73 -10.06 22.78 37.35
C GLN A 73 -9.92 24.31 37.32
N ASN A 74 -10.12 24.94 36.16
CA ASN A 74 -10.05 26.38 36.04
C ASN A 74 -11.18 27.07 36.83
N LEU A 75 -12.41 26.52 36.81
CA LEU A 75 -13.51 27.03 37.62
C LEU A 75 -13.21 26.92 39.13
N GLU A 76 -12.62 25.80 39.56
CA GLU A 76 -12.25 25.59 40.96
C GLU A 76 -11.19 26.60 41.41
N ALA A 77 -10.14 26.80 40.60
CA ALA A 77 -9.11 27.80 40.86
C ALA A 77 -9.71 29.23 40.90
N TYR A 78 -10.52 29.57 39.90
CA TYR A 78 -11.11 30.90 39.74
C TYR A 78 -12.06 31.27 40.89
N LEU A 79 -12.87 30.32 41.37
CA LEU A 79 -13.79 30.55 42.50
C LEU A 79 -13.07 30.55 43.85
N THR A 80 -11.94 29.87 44.01
CA THR A 80 -11.25 29.78 45.30
C THR A 80 -10.58 31.11 45.71
N VAL A 81 -10.16 31.95 44.76
CA VAL A 81 -9.47 33.22 45.03
C VAL A 81 -10.31 34.18 45.92
N PRO A 82 -11.58 34.52 45.61
CA PRO A 82 -12.45 35.31 46.48
C PRO A 82 -12.61 34.77 47.91
N GLU A 83 -12.66 33.44 48.06
CA GLU A 83 -12.77 32.79 49.37
C GLU A 83 -11.49 33.00 50.19
N LYS A 84 -10.32 32.82 49.56
CA LYS A 84 -9.01 33.11 50.18
C LYS A 84 -8.90 34.57 50.61
N ILE A 85 -9.29 35.53 49.74
CA ILE A 85 -9.28 36.97 50.06
C ILE A 85 -10.15 37.27 51.28
N ASN A 86 -11.38 36.75 51.31
CA ASN A 86 -12.28 36.93 52.45
C ASN A 86 -11.70 36.30 53.73
N GLN A 87 -11.06 35.14 53.63
CA GLN A 87 -10.43 34.48 54.77
C GLN A 87 -9.24 35.27 55.32
N THR A 88 -8.40 35.85 54.45
CA THR A 88 -7.32 36.76 54.82
C THR A 88 -7.87 38.00 55.55
N ASN A 89 -8.94 38.60 55.01
CA ASN A 89 -9.58 39.76 55.63
C ASN A 89 -10.23 39.42 56.98
N LEU A 90 -10.77 38.21 57.14
CA LEU A 90 -11.26 37.71 58.43
C LEU A 90 -10.12 37.55 59.44
N ASN A 91 -8.95 37.08 59.02
CA ASN A 91 -7.78 36.93 59.89
C ASN A 91 -7.28 38.31 60.39
N LEU A 92 -7.35 39.36 59.56
CA LEU A 92 -7.06 40.74 59.97
C LEU A 92 -8.05 41.28 61.02
N ILE A 93 -9.33 40.89 60.92
CA ILE A 93 -10.33 41.22 61.95
C ILE A 93 -10.03 40.47 63.25
N ARG A 94 -9.70 39.17 63.17
CA ARG A 94 -9.41 38.32 64.34
C ARG A 94 -8.15 38.76 65.09
N SER A 95 -7.12 39.22 64.37
CA SER A 95 -5.90 39.77 64.97
C SER A 95 -6.07 41.17 65.57
N GLY A 96 -7.19 41.85 65.28
CA GLY A 96 -7.44 43.22 65.73
C GLY A 96 -6.75 44.30 64.89
N THR A 97 -6.04 43.94 63.82
CA THR A 97 -5.35 44.86 62.91
C THR A 97 -6.33 45.80 62.19
N LEU A 98 -7.47 45.26 61.75
CA LEU A 98 -8.58 46.02 61.16
C LEU A 98 -9.87 45.73 61.93
N THR A 99 -10.77 46.71 62.03
CA THR A 99 -12.02 46.56 62.81
C THR A 99 -13.26 46.90 61.99
N LEU A 100 -14.38 46.23 62.26
CA LEU A 100 -15.67 46.54 61.63
C LEU A 100 -16.38 47.77 62.24
N LYS A 101 -15.86 48.30 63.35
CA LYS A 101 -16.38 49.52 64.00
C LYS A 101 -15.90 50.80 63.31
N ASN A 102 -14.69 50.80 62.76
CA ASN A 102 -14.13 51.93 62.00
C ASN A 102 -13.73 51.46 60.61
N LEU A 103 -14.58 51.73 59.61
CA LEU A 103 -14.31 51.29 58.24
C LEU A 103 -13.30 52.17 57.50
N ASN A 104 -12.93 53.36 57.99
CA ASN A 104 -12.00 54.23 57.27
C ASN A 104 -10.60 53.61 57.08
N SER A 105 -10.14 52.76 58.02
CA SER A 105 -8.87 52.04 57.88
C SER A 105 -8.89 50.97 56.78
N TRP A 106 -10.08 50.57 56.31
CA TRP A 106 -10.22 49.57 55.26
C TRP A 106 -10.03 50.15 53.85
N GLU A 107 -10.24 51.45 53.64
CA GLU A 107 -10.26 52.01 52.28
C GLU A 107 -8.98 51.78 51.49
N LYS A 108 -7.85 52.24 52.03
CA LYS A 108 -6.56 52.10 51.34
C LYS A 108 -6.13 50.65 51.25
N TYR A 109 -6.47 49.86 52.27
CA TYR A 109 -6.18 48.43 52.29
C TYR A 109 -6.93 47.69 51.17
N LEU A 110 -8.25 47.87 51.07
CA LEU A 110 -9.06 47.23 50.04
C LEU A 110 -8.73 47.75 48.64
N TRP A 111 -8.42 49.04 48.50
CA TRP A 111 -7.94 49.63 47.24
C TRP A 111 -6.60 49.02 46.80
N GLY A 112 -5.65 48.79 47.72
CA GLY A 112 -4.41 48.10 47.41
C GLY A 112 -4.62 46.62 47.10
N GLN A 113 -5.47 45.95 47.89
CA GLN A 113 -5.73 44.52 47.76
C GLN A 113 -6.39 44.17 46.41
N VAL A 114 -7.34 44.97 45.91
CA VAL A 114 -8.02 44.68 44.64
C VAL A 114 -7.06 44.76 43.44
N GLN A 115 -6.00 45.57 43.50
CA GLN A 115 -5.00 45.69 42.43
C GLN A 115 -4.17 44.42 42.24
N ILE A 116 -3.99 43.63 43.30
CA ILE A 116 -3.21 42.39 43.28
C ILE A 116 -3.95 41.30 42.50
N PHE A 117 -5.28 41.40 42.40
CA PHE A 117 -6.13 40.39 41.80
C PHE A 117 -6.93 40.98 40.63
N PRO A 118 -6.35 41.04 39.41
CA PRO A 118 -7.00 41.63 38.26
C PRO A 118 -8.41 41.08 38.01
N GLU A 119 -8.63 39.77 38.20
CA GLU A 119 -9.90 39.05 38.00
C GLU A 119 -11.03 39.44 38.98
N ILE A 120 -10.68 40.12 40.08
CA ILE A 120 -11.61 40.59 41.09
C ILE A 120 -12.15 41.95 40.66
N ASN A 121 -13.48 42.07 40.62
CA ASN A 121 -14.14 43.34 40.37
C ASN A 121 -14.08 44.24 41.61
N PHE A 122 -14.49 43.73 42.77
CA PHE A 122 -14.38 44.50 44.00
C PHE A 122 -14.13 43.63 45.23
N ILE A 123 -13.50 44.25 46.22
CA ILE A 123 -13.38 43.73 47.58
C ILE A 123 -14.04 44.72 48.53
N LYS A 124 -14.98 44.21 49.33
CA LYS A 124 -15.90 45.01 50.13
C LYS A 124 -16.01 44.50 51.56
N VAL A 125 -16.16 45.44 52.48
CA VAL A 125 -16.59 45.19 53.86
C VAL A 125 -17.86 45.98 54.18
N THR A 126 -18.81 45.33 54.85
CA THR A 126 -20.03 45.96 55.34
C THR A 126 -20.23 45.64 56.81
N ASN A 127 -20.50 46.64 57.66
CA ASN A 127 -20.78 46.41 59.08
C ASN A 127 -22.28 46.26 59.36
N ALA A 128 -22.64 45.82 60.56
CA ALA A 128 -24.04 45.63 60.97
C ALA A 128 -24.90 46.92 60.93
N ALA A 129 -24.27 48.10 60.95
CA ALA A 129 -24.97 49.38 60.81
C ALA A 129 -25.33 49.73 59.34
N GLY A 130 -24.84 48.96 58.37
CA GLY A 130 -25.05 49.19 56.93
C GLY A 130 -24.00 50.12 56.30
N GLN A 131 -22.92 50.46 57.01
CA GLN A 131 -21.81 51.20 56.44
C GLN A 131 -20.93 50.27 55.60
N GLU A 132 -20.42 50.77 54.48
CA GLU A 132 -19.65 50.04 53.48
C GLU A 132 -18.35 50.77 53.14
N ARG A 133 -17.27 50.00 52.91
CA ARG A 133 -16.09 50.42 52.17
C ARG A 133 -15.72 49.37 51.14
N THR A 134 -15.38 49.84 49.94
CA THR A 134 -15.13 48.97 48.79
C THR A 134 -13.95 49.51 47.99
N GLY A 135 -12.99 48.64 47.69
CA GLY A 135 -12.03 48.85 46.60
C GLY A 135 -12.56 48.14 45.36
N GLU A 136 -12.73 48.85 44.24
CA GLU A 136 -13.27 48.31 43.00
C GLU A 136 -12.34 48.62 41.82
N GLN A 137 -12.12 47.63 40.98
CA GLN A 137 -11.39 47.71 39.72
C GLN A 137 -12.35 47.39 38.57
N LEU A 138 -12.50 48.34 37.66
CA LEU A 138 -13.30 48.16 36.45
C LEU A 138 -12.48 47.48 35.35
N GLY A 139 -13.15 46.92 34.34
CA GLY A 139 -12.52 46.22 33.22
C GLY A 139 -11.65 47.10 32.32
N ASP A 140 -11.73 48.42 32.44
CA ASP A 140 -10.79 49.37 31.81
C ASP A 140 -9.51 49.58 32.63
N GLY A 141 -9.36 48.85 33.75
CA GLY A 141 -8.26 48.97 34.70
C GLY A 141 -8.39 50.14 35.68
N SER A 142 -9.46 50.94 35.61
CA SER A 142 -9.64 52.08 36.50
C SER A 142 -9.98 51.66 37.93
N LEU A 143 -9.31 52.28 38.89
CA LEU A 143 -9.46 51.99 40.32
C LEU A 143 -10.36 53.00 41.01
N ARG A 144 -11.28 52.48 41.80
CA ARG A 144 -12.28 53.26 42.53
C ARG A 144 -12.33 52.88 44.00
N ILE A 145 -12.73 53.86 44.80
CA ILE A 145 -13.13 53.65 46.19
C ILE A 145 -14.61 53.99 46.29
N ASN A 146 -15.41 53.05 46.77
CA ASN A 146 -16.83 53.26 46.99
C ASN A 146 -17.17 53.31 48.49
N VAL A 147 -18.11 54.19 48.80
CA VAL A 147 -18.48 54.56 50.16
C VAL A 147 -19.99 54.59 50.29
N VAL A 148 -20.49 53.91 51.31
CA VAL A 148 -21.86 54.05 51.82
C VAL A 148 -21.75 54.26 53.33
N ASP A 149 -22.14 55.40 53.85
CA ASP A 149 -22.16 55.65 55.29
C ASP A 149 -23.12 56.77 55.67
N THR A 150 -23.07 57.20 56.93
CA THR A 150 -23.89 58.28 57.46
C THR A 150 -23.60 59.63 56.79
N PHE A 151 -22.39 59.85 56.26
CA PHE A 151 -22.03 61.08 55.57
C PHE A 151 -22.61 61.12 54.14
N THR A 152 -22.72 59.96 53.48
CA THR A 152 -23.38 59.85 52.18
C THR A 152 -24.91 59.73 52.29
N ASN A 153 -25.49 59.87 53.48
CA ASN A 153 -26.91 59.58 53.74
C ASN A 153 -27.32 58.17 53.29
N PHE A 154 -26.40 57.20 53.39
CA PHE A 154 -26.54 55.83 52.88
C PHE A 154 -26.78 55.71 51.36
N ASP A 155 -26.54 56.76 50.58
CA ASP A 155 -26.41 56.65 49.12
C ASP A 155 -25.03 56.07 48.77
N PHE A 156 -24.92 55.43 47.60
CA PHE A 156 -23.66 54.89 47.09
C PHE A 156 -22.89 55.95 46.33
N TYR A 157 -21.68 56.25 46.79
CA TYR A 157 -20.76 57.16 46.15
C TYR A 157 -19.53 56.39 45.65
N SER A 158 -19.26 56.49 44.35
CA SER A 158 -18.06 55.95 43.73
C SER A 158 -17.09 57.08 43.40
N TYR A 159 -15.88 57.01 43.95
CA TYR A 159 -14.82 58.01 43.76
C TYR A 159 -13.72 57.47 42.87
N GLN A 160 -13.24 58.31 41.94
CA GLN A 160 -11.94 58.09 41.29
C GLN A 160 -10.81 58.26 42.32
N THR A 161 -9.71 57.55 42.06
CA THR A 161 -8.52 57.58 42.92
C THR A 161 -7.30 58.09 42.15
N ASN A 162 -6.35 58.67 42.89
CA ASN A 162 -5.01 58.92 42.36
C ASN A 162 -4.10 57.69 42.58
N ASN A 163 -2.85 57.73 42.10
CA ASN A 163 -1.88 56.64 42.24
C ASN A 163 -1.48 56.30 43.70
N LYS A 164 -2.00 57.03 44.70
CA LYS A 164 -1.78 56.79 46.14
C LYS A 164 -3.04 56.28 46.85
N GLY A 165 -4.12 56.03 46.12
CA GLY A 165 -5.40 55.59 46.67
C GLY A 165 -6.19 56.69 47.39
N ASP A 166 -5.87 57.98 47.16
CA ASP A 166 -6.67 59.07 47.70
C ASP A 166 -7.84 59.42 46.76
N ARG A 167 -9.02 59.71 47.33
CA ARG A 167 -10.23 60.07 46.58
C ARG A 167 -10.05 61.43 45.90
N THR A 168 -10.39 61.53 44.61
CA THR A 168 -10.26 62.78 43.83
C THR A 168 -11.61 63.37 43.45
N LYS A 169 -12.34 62.71 42.54
CA LYS A 169 -13.62 63.17 42.00
C LYS A 169 -14.69 62.10 42.18
N VAL A 170 -15.92 62.52 42.50
CA VAL A 170 -17.10 61.64 42.48
C VAL A 170 -17.44 61.31 41.03
N ALA A 171 -17.39 60.02 40.69
CA ALA A 171 -17.71 59.51 39.36
C ALA A 171 -19.19 59.11 39.23
N THR A 172 -19.76 58.48 40.25
CA THR A 172 -21.11 57.92 40.20
C THR A 172 -21.79 58.04 41.55
N ILE A 173 -23.07 58.39 41.56
CA ILE A 173 -23.93 58.42 42.76
C ILE A 173 -25.19 57.60 42.47
N VAL A 174 -25.51 56.63 43.33
CA VAL A 174 -26.77 55.88 43.29
C VAL A 174 -27.54 56.17 44.57
N LYS A 175 -28.73 56.76 44.43
CA LYS A 175 -29.59 57.14 45.55
C LYS A 175 -30.35 55.95 46.12
N ASP A 176 -30.75 56.03 47.39
CA ASP A 176 -31.54 55.01 48.10
C ASP A 176 -30.86 53.63 48.15
N PHE A 177 -29.53 53.61 48.21
CA PHE A 177 -28.70 52.40 48.15
C PHE A 177 -28.47 51.78 49.55
N ASP A 178 -29.52 51.23 50.16
CA ASP A 178 -29.37 50.47 51.42
C ASP A 178 -28.75 49.09 51.15
N THR A 179 -27.46 48.95 51.49
CA THR A 179 -26.65 47.73 51.30
C THR A 179 -27.26 46.49 51.96
N ARG A 180 -28.00 46.66 53.07
CA ARG A 180 -28.66 45.56 53.79
C ARG A 180 -29.90 45.04 53.07
N LYS A 181 -30.47 45.83 52.16
CA LYS A 181 -31.56 45.41 51.27
C LYS A 181 -31.05 44.67 50.03
N GLY A 182 -29.73 44.70 49.78
CA GLY A 182 -29.11 43.99 48.67
C GLY A 182 -29.25 42.48 48.76
N VAL A 183 -29.44 41.83 47.62
CA VAL A 183 -29.63 40.37 47.49
C VAL A 183 -28.48 39.61 48.17
N TRP A 184 -27.23 40.03 47.92
CA TRP A 184 -26.04 39.41 48.50
C TRP A 184 -25.94 39.51 50.03
N TYR A 185 -26.37 40.62 50.66
CA TYR A 185 -26.30 40.76 52.12
C TYR A 185 -27.30 39.84 52.80
N GLN A 186 -28.51 39.75 52.24
CA GLN A 186 -29.52 38.80 52.72
C GLN A 186 -29.10 37.35 52.52
N ASP A 187 -28.46 37.02 51.39
CA ASP A 187 -27.93 35.69 51.11
C ASP A 187 -26.86 35.29 52.14
N ALA A 188 -25.92 36.20 52.44
CA ALA A 188 -24.89 35.99 53.46
C ALA A 188 -25.47 35.74 54.85
N VAL A 189 -26.44 36.56 55.28
CA VAL A 189 -27.07 36.47 56.61
C VAL A 189 -27.89 35.18 56.74
N LYS A 190 -28.62 34.78 55.69
CA LYS A 190 -29.43 33.55 55.67
C LYS A 190 -28.56 32.29 55.67
N ALA A 191 -27.41 32.32 55.01
CA ALA A 191 -26.55 31.14 54.87
C ALA A 191 -25.84 30.74 56.18
N GLY A 192 -25.61 31.68 57.10
CA GLY A 192 -25.02 31.40 58.41
C GLY A 192 -23.52 31.03 58.38
N GLY A 193 -22.86 31.17 57.23
CA GLY A 193 -21.45 30.81 57.00
C GLY A 193 -21.02 31.17 55.58
N THR A 194 -19.80 30.78 55.18
CA THR A 194 -19.27 31.05 53.83
C THR A 194 -20.23 30.57 52.76
N THR A 195 -20.58 31.45 51.82
CA THR A 195 -21.53 31.15 50.75
C THR A 195 -21.25 31.99 49.51
N TRP A 196 -21.89 31.62 48.40
CA TRP A 196 -21.84 32.36 47.15
C TRP A 196 -23.17 33.05 46.88
N SER A 197 -23.12 34.28 46.39
CA SER A 197 -24.30 34.99 45.90
C SER A 197 -24.86 34.33 44.63
N SER A 198 -26.11 34.62 44.30
CA SER A 198 -26.58 34.45 42.93
C SER A 198 -25.79 35.35 41.95
N VAL A 199 -25.79 35.03 40.65
CA VAL A 199 -25.17 35.88 39.62
C VAL A 199 -26.00 37.16 39.46
N TYR A 200 -25.33 38.31 39.45
CA TYR A 200 -25.97 39.62 39.29
C TYR A 200 -25.15 40.52 38.36
N LEU A 201 -25.70 41.65 37.98
CA LEU A 201 -25.04 42.62 37.10
C LEU A 201 -24.27 43.66 37.91
N SER A 202 -23.09 44.04 37.42
CA SER A 202 -22.33 45.15 38.01
C SER A 202 -23.11 46.46 37.90
N LEU A 203 -22.98 47.30 38.94
CA LEU A 203 -23.56 48.64 39.00
C LEU A 203 -22.80 49.64 38.12
N LEU A 204 -21.49 49.46 37.95
CA LEU A 204 -20.62 50.44 37.29
C LEU A 204 -20.24 50.07 35.86
N GLU A 205 -20.34 48.78 35.48
CA GLU A 205 -19.90 48.31 34.16
C GLU A 205 -20.82 47.20 33.59
N PRO A 206 -20.84 46.96 32.27
CA PRO A 206 -21.64 45.93 31.62
C PRO A 206 -21.00 44.54 31.74
N THR A 207 -20.85 44.04 32.98
CA THR A 207 -20.37 42.67 33.25
C THR A 207 -21.24 41.97 34.29
N LEU A 208 -21.16 40.64 34.30
CA LEU A 208 -21.79 39.80 35.31
C LEU A 208 -20.80 39.54 36.45
N LEU A 209 -21.32 39.62 37.67
CA LEU A 209 -20.57 39.40 38.89
C LEU A 209 -21.16 38.24 39.68
N MET A 210 -20.28 37.61 40.44
CA MET A 210 -20.65 36.69 41.51
C MET A 210 -19.77 36.99 42.73
N SER A 211 -20.35 36.90 43.92
CA SER A 211 -19.67 37.26 45.16
C SER A 211 -19.47 36.06 46.07
N ALA A 212 -18.25 35.87 46.56
CA ALA A 212 -18.01 35.08 47.76
C ALA A 212 -18.35 35.94 48.98
N LEU A 213 -19.18 35.38 49.86
CA LEU A 213 -19.76 36.06 51.00
C LEU A 213 -19.34 35.35 52.29
N LEU A 214 -18.78 36.11 53.23
CA LEU A 214 -18.34 35.60 54.52
C LEU A 214 -18.94 36.46 55.64
N PRO A 215 -20.03 36.01 56.31
CA PRO A 215 -20.58 36.69 57.46
C PRO A 215 -19.62 36.58 58.66
N VAL A 216 -19.39 37.70 59.34
CA VAL A 216 -18.51 37.79 60.51
C VAL A 216 -19.36 37.88 61.76
N TYR A 217 -19.22 36.90 62.65
CA TYR A 217 -19.95 36.82 63.91
C TYR A 217 -19.05 37.16 65.10
N ASN A 218 -19.63 37.78 66.11
CA ASN A 218 -18.98 37.93 67.41
C ASN A 218 -18.83 36.53 68.05
N PRO A 219 -17.61 36.09 68.41
CA PRO A 219 -17.39 34.76 69.01
C PRO A 219 -18.18 34.52 70.31
N GLN A 220 -18.44 35.59 71.09
CA GLN A 220 -19.06 35.52 72.41
C GLN A 220 -20.58 35.63 72.35
N THR A 221 -21.11 36.52 71.50
CA THR A 221 -22.55 36.83 71.46
C THR A 221 -23.28 36.17 70.29
N GLN A 222 -22.55 35.56 69.34
CA GLN A 222 -23.08 34.99 68.09
C GLN A 222 -23.90 35.99 67.23
N GLN A 223 -23.80 37.29 67.53
CA GLN A 223 -24.43 38.34 66.73
C GLN A 223 -23.55 38.69 65.53
N ILE A 224 -24.17 38.96 64.38
CA ILE A 224 -23.46 39.40 63.18
C ILE A 224 -22.83 40.79 63.39
N GLN A 225 -21.54 40.90 63.14
CA GLN A 225 -20.79 42.15 63.19
C GLN A 225 -20.68 42.82 61.82
N GLY A 226 -20.72 42.02 60.75
CA GLY A 226 -20.64 42.49 59.37
C GLY A 226 -20.55 41.34 58.38
N VAL A 227 -20.33 41.68 57.12
CA VAL A 227 -20.14 40.73 56.00
C VAL A 227 -18.93 41.18 55.19
N LEU A 228 -18.02 40.25 54.92
CA LEU A 228 -16.97 40.39 53.93
C LEU A 228 -17.50 39.88 52.59
N ASN A 229 -17.25 40.65 51.53
CA ASN A 229 -17.76 40.36 50.20
C ASN A 229 -16.65 40.62 49.17
N THR A 230 -16.31 39.59 48.40
CA THR A 230 -15.36 39.70 47.30
C THR A 230 -16.06 39.24 46.03
N ALA A 231 -16.15 40.12 45.03
CA ALA A 231 -16.84 39.89 43.77
C ALA A 231 -15.86 39.63 42.63
N LEU A 232 -16.07 38.53 41.90
CA LEU A 232 -15.34 38.18 40.68
C LEU A 232 -16.15 38.57 39.44
N ARG A 233 -15.45 38.84 38.33
CA ARG A 233 -16.10 39.00 37.02
C ARG A 233 -16.27 37.65 36.34
N LEU A 234 -17.43 37.41 35.75
CA LEU A 234 -17.72 36.16 35.03
C LEU A 234 -17.30 36.20 33.55
N ASP A 235 -16.96 37.38 33.03
CA ASP A 235 -16.38 37.51 31.69
C ASP A 235 -15.03 36.81 31.57
N GLY A 236 -14.19 36.83 32.61
CA GLY A 236 -12.93 36.06 32.65
C GLY A 236 -13.12 34.56 32.43
N ILE A 237 -14.24 34.00 32.93
CA ILE A 237 -14.62 32.60 32.63
C ILE A 237 -14.99 32.45 31.15
N GLY A 238 -15.77 33.37 30.59
CA GLY A 238 -16.09 33.39 29.16
C GLY A 238 -14.84 33.46 28.26
N ASP A 239 -13.90 34.34 28.60
CA ASP A 239 -12.63 34.52 27.88
C ASP A 239 -11.75 33.27 27.97
N PHE A 240 -11.72 32.60 29.12
CA PHE A 240 -11.08 31.29 29.24
C PHE A 240 -11.77 30.23 28.36
N LEU A 241 -13.11 30.14 28.40
CA LEU A 241 -13.86 29.20 27.55
C LEU A 241 -13.64 29.47 26.06
N ASN A 242 -13.48 30.73 25.65
CA ASN A 242 -13.20 31.11 24.26
C ASN A 242 -11.80 30.66 23.81
N ARG A 243 -10.81 30.69 24.71
CA ARG A 243 -9.44 30.20 24.44
C ARG A 243 -9.36 28.68 24.34
N LEU A 244 -10.29 27.94 24.94
CA LEU A 244 -10.36 26.48 24.83
C LEU A 244 -10.76 26.05 23.41
N LYS A 245 -9.82 25.41 22.70
CA LYS A 245 -10.09 24.83 21.38
C LYS A 245 -10.85 23.51 21.52
N VAL A 246 -12.16 23.54 21.28
CA VAL A 246 -13.01 22.34 21.23
C VAL A 246 -13.27 21.97 19.77
N GLY A 247 -12.33 21.26 19.15
CA GLY A 247 -12.43 20.93 17.72
C GLY A 247 -12.34 22.17 16.82
N LYS A 248 -12.95 22.11 15.63
CA LYS A 248 -13.01 23.23 14.67
C LYS A 248 -14.22 24.13 14.94
N SER A 249 -15.33 23.55 15.36
CA SER A 249 -16.61 24.25 15.52
C SER A 249 -17.38 23.88 16.79
N GLY A 250 -16.78 23.08 17.67
CA GLY A 250 -17.32 22.80 19.00
C GLY A 250 -17.32 24.03 19.91
N GLN A 251 -18.14 23.95 20.96
CA GLN A 251 -18.42 25.05 21.87
C GLN A 251 -18.52 24.56 23.30
N THR A 252 -18.13 25.41 24.24
CA THR A 252 -18.31 25.16 25.67
C THR A 252 -19.08 26.30 26.29
N PHE A 253 -20.07 26.01 27.12
CA PHE A 253 -20.80 27.04 27.85
C PHE A 253 -21.29 26.54 29.20
N LEU A 254 -21.54 27.50 30.10
CA LEU A 254 -22.00 27.26 31.45
C LEU A 254 -23.44 27.73 31.60
N ILE A 255 -24.26 26.90 32.23
CA ILE A 255 -25.62 27.28 32.63
C ILE A 255 -25.83 27.02 34.12
N ASP A 256 -26.70 27.79 34.75
CA ASP A 256 -27.15 27.48 36.10
C ASP A 256 -28.20 26.37 36.12
N SER A 257 -28.59 25.96 37.33
CA SER A 257 -29.68 25.01 37.57
C SER A 257 -31.06 25.37 36.95
N LYS A 258 -31.28 26.63 36.58
CA LYS A 258 -32.51 27.13 35.93
C LYS A 258 -32.37 27.18 34.40
N GLY A 259 -31.18 26.92 33.87
CA GLY A 259 -30.87 27.02 32.45
C GLY A 259 -30.50 28.43 31.98
N THR A 260 -30.17 29.35 32.90
CA THR A 260 -29.65 30.68 32.59
C THR A 260 -28.20 30.58 32.11
N LEU A 261 -27.89 31.25 31.00
CA LEU A 261 -26.53 31.29 30.45
C LEU A 261 -25.63 32.14 31.35
N LEU A 262 -24.51 31.57 31.81
CA LEU A 262 -23.58 32.24 32.72
C LEU A 262 -22.30 32.69 32.02
N ALA A 263 -21.73 31.80 31.19
CA ALA A 263 -20.54 32.05 30.38
C ALA A 263 -20.58 31.17 29.13
N THR A 264 -19.90 31.57 28.08
CA THR A 264 -19.87 30.85 26.80
C THR A 264 -18.54 31.07 26.12
N SER A 265 -18.05 30.07 25.38
CA SER A 265 -16.87 30.16 24.51
C SER A 265 -17.11 31.03 23.28
N THR A 266 -18.34 31.52 23.09
CA THR A 266 -18.73 32.40 21.98
C THR A 266 -18.57 33.87 22.39
N LEU A 267 -18.55 34.79 21.42
CA LEU A 267 -18.50 36.24 21.70
C LEU A 267 -19.84 36.81 22.21
N GLU A 268 -20.80 35.95 22.60
CA GLU A 268 -22.10 36.38 23.08
C GLU A 268 -22.04 36.76 24.56
N LYS A 269 -22.50 37.98 24.88
CA LYS A 269 -22.64 38.39 26.27
C LYS A 269 -23.86 37.70 26.92
N PRO A 270 -23.72 37.11 28.12
CA PRO A 270 -24.78 36.35 28.81
C PRO A 270 -25.90 37.23 29.41
N PHE A 271 -26.10 38.44 28.91
CA PHE A 271 -27.17 39.35 29.29
C PHE A 271 -27.60 40.21 28.09
N GLN A 272 -28.81 40.75 28.17
CA GLN A 272 -29.38 41.65 27.17
C GLN A 272 -29.89 42.93 27.82
N GLU A 273 -29.93 44.02 27.07
CA GLU A 273 -30.43 45.31 27.53
C GLU A 273 -31.86 45.51 27.02
N ILE A 274 -32.83 45.55 27.93
CA ILE A 274 -34.26 45.76 27.65
C ILE A 274 -34.70 46.98 28.48
N ASN A 275 -35.27 48.00 27.84
CA ASN A 275 -35.75 49.22 28.52
C ASN A 275 -34.67 49.92 29.39
N ASN A 276 -33.42 49.99 28.93
CA ASN A 276 -32.26 50.47 29.70
C ASN A 276 -31.94 49.66 30.97
N GLU A 277 -32.54 48.49 31.16
CA GLU A 277 -32.21 47.55 32.21
C GLU A 277 -31.54 46.31 31.61
N ARG A 278 -30.42 45.90 32.20
CA ARG A 278 -29.73 44.67 31.80
C ARG A 278 -30.40 43.48 32.49
N GLN A 279 -30.69 42.43 31.72
CA GLN A 279 -31.35 41.23 32.21
C GLN A 279 -30.65 39.98 31.69
N LEU A 280 -30.43 39.01 32.58
CA LEU A 280 -29.99 37.65 32.24
C LEU A 280 -31.06 36.95 31.40
N PHE A 281 -30.65 36.06 30.50
CA PHE A 281 -31.59 35.27 29.70
C PHE A 281 -31.27 33.76 29.76
N PRO A 282 -32.29 32.88 29.65
CA PRO A 282 -32.07 31.44 29.55
C PRO A 282 -31.31 31.08 28.27
N ALA A 283 -30.40 30.09 28.32
CA ALA A 283 -29.59 29.67 27.16
C ALA A 283 -30.44 29.26 25.94
N ILE A 284 -31.72 28.91 26.14
CA ILE A 284 -32.71 28.67 25.09
C ILE A 284 -33.00 29.89 24.20
N ASN A 285 -32.67 31.09 24.67
CA ASN A 285 -32.84 32.38 23.99
C ASN A 285 -31.50 32.96 23.49
N SER A 286 -30.41 32.18 23.56
CA SER A 286 -29.10 32.58 23.03
C SER A 286 -29.19 32.92 21.53
N LYS A 287 -28.42 33.93 21.13
CA LYS A 287 -28.18 34.35 19.74
C LYS A 287 -27.32 33.33 18.99
N ASN A 288 -26.47 32.57 19.69
CA ASN A 288 -25.76 31.45 19.10
C ASN A 288 -26.72 30.28 18.86
N LEU A 289 -26.84 29.87 17.60
CA LEU A 289 -27.79 28.83 17.19
C LEU A 289 -27.48 27.46 17.81
N LEU A 290 -26.20 27.11 18.01
CA LEU A 290 -25.80 25.83 18.57
C LEU A 290 -26.04 25.79 20.09
N THR A 291 -25.68 26.86 20.81
CA THR A 291 -26.02 27.03 22.24
C THR A 291 -27.53 26.92 22.44
N GLN A 292 -28.31 27.64 21.62
CA GLN A 292 -29.76 27.58 21.66
C GLN A 292 -30.31 26.16 21.39
N ALA A 293 -29.82 25.49 20.34
CA ALA A 293 -30.28 24.15 19.98
C ALA A 293 -29.96 23.13 21.09
N THR A 294 -28.77 23.21 21.66
CA THR A 294 -28.33 22.35 22.77
C THR A 294 -29.17 22.59 24.02
N ALA A 295 -29.42 23.85 24.38
CA ALA A 295 -30.26 24.20 25.53
C ALA A 295 -31.72 23.72 25.36
N LYS A 296 -32.29 23.85 24.15
CA LYS A 296 -33.61 23.31 23.81
C LYS A 296 -33.65 21.79 23.99
N TYR A 297 -32.67 21.08 23.44
CA TYR A 297 -32.56 19.63 23.56
C TYR A 297 -32.43 19.18 25.02
N LEU A 298 -31.57 19.83 25.80
CA LEU A 298 -31.36 19.47 27.20
C LEU A 298 -32.61 19.69 28.05
N SER A 299 -33.32 20.81 27.85
CA SER A 299 -34.56 21.12 28.56
C SER A 299 -35.68 20.11 28.22
N GLN A 300 -35.77 19.67 26.97
CA GLN A 300 -36.76 18.68 26.53
C GLN A 300 -36.47 17.26 27.04
N THR A 301 -35.19 16.88 27.15
CA THR A 301 -34.79 15.50 27.50
C THR A 301 -34.62 15.24 28.99
N GLN A 302 -34.13 16.22 29.76
CA GLN A 302 -33.83 16.04 31.19
C GLN A 302 -34.91 16.62 32.12
N GLY A 303 -35.84 17.43 31.61
CA GLY A 303 -36.89 18.07 32.40
C GLY A 303 -36.32 19.06 33.42
N ASN A 304 -35.98 18.59 34.63
CA ASN A 304 -35.34 19.39 35.67
C ASN A 304 -33.82 19.18 35.68
N LEU A 305 -33.08 20.22 35.31
CA LEU A 305 -31.62 20.23 35.25
C LEU A 305 -30.96 19.94 36.61
N ASN A 306 -31.64 20.20 37.73
CA ASN A 306 -31.16 19.87 39.08
C ASN A 306 -31.01 18.37 39.34
N ASN A 307 -31.61 17.51 38.52
CA ASN A 307 -31.53 16.06 38.71
C ASN A 307 -30.24 15.45 38.14
N ILE A 308 -29.42 16.23 37.44
CA ILE A 308 -28.14 15.77 36.87
C ILE A 308 -27.08 15.82 37.97
N LYS A 309 -26.90 14.69 38.68
CA LYS A 309 -25.90 14.55 39.76
C LYS A 309 -24.57 13.93 39.32
N GLN A 310 -24.53 13.35 38.12
CA GLN A 310 -23.34 12.76 37.52
C GLN A 310 -23.23 13.22 36.08
N GLY A 311 -22.00 13.25 35.56
CA GLY A 311 -21.74 13.59 34.17
C GLY A 311 -22.54 12.69 33.22
N LYS A 312 -23.12 13.27 32.17
CA LYS A 312 -23.86 12.55 31.13
C LYS A 312 -23.32 12.89 29.76
N ASP A 313 -23.13 11.83 28.97
CA ASP A 313 -22.88 11.94 27.54
C ASP A 313 -24.23 11.81 26.81
N LEU A 314 -24.56 12.82 26.02
CA LEU A 314 -25.79 12.94 25.26
C LEU A 314 -25.48 13.17 23.80
N GLU A 315 -26.42 12.84 22.93
CA GLU A 315 -26.26 13.01 21.49
C GLU A 315 -27.58 13.47 20.87
N PHE A 316 -27.48 14.41 19.94
CA PHE A 316 -28.65 14.88 19.19
C PHE A 316 -28.28 15.25 17.76
N THR A 317 -29.30 15.29 16.90
CA THR A 317 -29.15 15.68 15.50
C THR A 317 -29.83 17.01 15.27
N TRP A 318 -29.11 17.97 14.70
CA TRP A 318 -29.60 19.29 14.35
C TRP A 318 -29.01 19.71 12.99
N ASN A 319 -29.82 20.32 12.12
CA ASN A 319 -29.42 20.67 10.74
C ASN A 319 -28.80 19.51 9.92
N ARG A 320 -29.28 18.27 10.12
CA ARG A 320 -28.76 17.03 9.48
C ARG A 320 -27.33 16.65 9.89
N GLU A 321 -26.85 17.23 10.98
CA GLU A 321 -25.55 16.93 11.57
C GLU A 321 -25.74 16.40 13.00
N ARG A 322 -24.91 15.44 13.41
CA ARG A 322 -24.93 14.88 14.76
C ARG A 322 -23.97 15.65 15.65
N TYR A 323 -24.39 15.91 16.88
CA TYR A 323 -23.63 16.59 17.90
C TYR A 323 -23.52 15.70 19.13
N PHE A 324 -22.32 15.60 19.67
CA PHE A 324 -22.02 14.99 20.96
C PHE A 324 -22.02 16.09 22.02
N VAL A 325 -22.70 15.85 23.13
CA VAL A 325 -22.85 16.82 24.22
C VAL A 325 -22.47 16.14 25.51
N LYS A 326 -21.43 16.64 26.15
CA LYS A 326 -21.09 16.24 27.52
C LYS A 326 -21.65 17.27 28.48
N VAL A 327 -22.41 16.81 29.47
CA VAL A 327 -22.99 17.64 30.53
C VAL A 327 -22.37 17.21 31.86
N LEU A 328 -21.58 18.07 32.47
CA LEU A 328 -20.92 17.81 33.75
C LEU A 328 -21.47 18.75 34.84
N PRO A 329 -22.00 18.25 35.96
CA PRO A 329 -22.40 19.10 37.06
C PRO A 329 -21.19 19.60 37.84
N PHE A 330 -21.16 20.90 38.10
CA PHE A 330 -20.16 21.56 38.92
C PHE A 330 -20.82 22.16 40.17
N GLN A 331 -20.33 21.78 41.35
CA GLN A 331 -20.89 22.21 42.63
C GLN A 331 -19.81 22.79 43.53
N LYS A 332 -20.02 24.02 43.99
CA LYS A 332 -19.14 24.70 44.95
C LYS A 332 -19.97 25.23 46.12
N GLY A 333 -19.64 24.77 47.33
CA GLY A 333 -20.41 25.10 48.53
C GLY A 333 -21.88 24.66 48.44
N LYS A 334 -22.78 25.42 49.08
CA LYS A 334 -24.22 25.10 49.14
C LYS A 334 -25.07 25.79 48.06
N THR A 335 -24.50 26.77 47.36
CA THR A 335 -25.27 27.68 46.49
C THR A 335 -24.85 27.66 45.03
N VAL A 336 -23.61 27.29 44.69
CA VAL A 336 -23.17 27.15 43.30
C VAL A 336 -23.53 25.76 42.80
N ASN A 337 -24.46 25.71 41.83
CA ASN A 337 -24.82 24.49 41.12
C ASN A 337 -24.97 24.82 39.64
N TRP A 338 -23.91 24.52 38.89
CA TRP A 338 -23.77 24.83 37.47
C TRP A 338 -23.67 23.55 36.65
N LEU A 339 -23.96 23.66 35.36
CA LEU A 339 -23.70 22.61 34.39
C LEU A 339 -22.70 23.14 33.38
N ILE A 340 -21.61 22.39 33.20
CA ILE A 340 -20.64 22.56 32.14
C ILE A 340 -21.14 21.78 30.93
N LEU A 341 -21.29 22.43 29.79
CA LEU A 341 -21.68 21.80 28.54
C LEU A 341 -20.55 21.90 27.53
N VAL A 342 -20.06 20.75 27.06
CA VAL A 342 -19.08 20.65 25.97
C VAL A 342 -19.77 20.02 24.76
N VAL A 343 -19.97 20.82 23.72
CA VAL A 343 -20.70 20.43 22.50
C VAL A 343 -19.72 20.28 21.35
N VAL A 344 -19.70 19.10 20.75
CA VAL A 344 -18.76 18.74 19.68
C VAL A 344 -19.53 18.19 18.48
N PRO A 345 -19.44 18.82 17.29
CA PRO A 345 -20.03 18.28 16.07
C PRO A 345 -19.26 17.04 15.58
N GLU A 346 -19.99 16.06 15.05
CA GLU A 346 -19.39 14.87 14.43
C GLU A 346 -18.54 15.26 13.19
N SER A 347 -18.94 16.29 12.44
CA SER A 347 -18.26 16.68 11.20
C SER A 347 -16.81 17.10 11.38
N ASP A 348 -16.46 17.67 12.54
CA ASP A 348 -15.09 18.07 12.89
C ASP A 348 -14.09 16.91 12.77
N PHE A 349 -14.55 15.67 12.97
CA PHE A 349 -13.73 14.45 12.92
C PHE A 349 -13.98 13.62 11.65
N MET A 350 -15.13 13.81 11.00
CA MET A 350 -15.52 12.99 9.86
C MET A 350 -14.77 13.31 8.57
N GLU A 351 -14.15 14.48 8.43
CA GLU A 351 -13.43 14.85 7.20
C GLU A 351 -12.30 13.86 6.86
N GLN A 352 -11.46 13.55 7.85
CA GLN A 352 -10.34 12.61 7.68
C GLN A 352 -10.82 11.17 7.55
N ILE A 353 -11.88 10.80 8.28
CA ILE A 353 -12.46 9.46 8.23
C ILE A 353 -13.19 9.20 6.91
N ASN A 354 -13.91 10.19 6.38
CA ASN A 354 -14.55 10.10 5.07
C ASN A 354 -13.51 10.03 3.95
N THR A 355 -12.39 10.73 4.09
CA THR A 355 -11.27 10.64 3.14
C THR A 355 -10.67 9.24 3.15
N ASN A 356 -10.42 8.68 4.33
CA ASN A 356 -9.92 7.30 4.47
C ASN A 356 -10.94 6.28 3.97
N THR A 357 -12.22 6.45 4.30
CA THR A 357 -13.30 5.56 3.84
C THR A 357 -13.44 5.61 2.31
N ARG A 358 -13.36 6.80 1.70
CA ARG A 358 -13.37 6.95 0.23
C ARG A 358 -12.16 6.26 -0.40
N THR A 359 -10.98 6.44 0.18
CA THR A 359 -9.75 5.75 -0.28
C THR A 359 -9.90 4.24 -0.17
N THR A 360 -10.42 3.73 0.96
CA THR A 360 -10.73 2.30 1.15
C THR A 360 -11.73 1.81 0.10
N ILE A 361 -12.81 2.54 -0.17
CA ILE A 361 -13.79 2.18 -1.21
C ILE A 361 -13.14 2.14 -2.60
N ILE A 362 -12.27 3.10 -2.93
CA ILE A 362 -11.54 3.14 -4.21
C ILE A 362 -10.59 1.95 -4.31
N LEU A 363 -9.79 1.69 -3.27
CA LEU A 363 -8.87 0.56 -3.22
C LEU A 363 -9.61 -0.77 -3.32
N CYS A 364 -10.72 -0.92 -2.61
CA CYS A 364 -11.61 -2.08 -2.67
C CYS A 364 -12.21 -2.25 -4.07
N SER A 365 -12.59 -1.15 -4.73
CA SER A 365 -13.14 -1.15 -6.09
C SER A 365 -12.07 -1.52 -7.13
N LEU A 366 -10.84 -1.00 -6.98
CA LEU A 366 -9.68 -1.38 -7.79
C LEU A 366 -9.29 -2.84 -7.56
N ALA A 367 -9.32 -3.32 -6.31
CA ALA A 367 -9.07 -4.72 -5.99
C ALA A 367 -10.13 -5.65 -6.59
N LEU A 368 -11.42 -5.27 -6.52
CA LEU A 368 -12.50 -6.03 -7.15
C LEU A 368 -12.35 -6.05 -8.68
N LEU A 369 -12.01 -4.91 -9.29
CA LEU A 369 -11.77 -4.82 -10.74
C LEU A 369 -10.56 -5.66 -11.15
N GLY A 370 -9.44 -5.51 -10.44
CA GLY A 370 -8.23 -6.29 -10.65
C GLY A 370 -8.48 -7.79 -10.49
N ALA A 371 -9.19 -8.21 -9.44
CA ALA A 371 -9.54 -9.60 -9.24
C ALA A 371 -10.55 -10.13 -10.28
N THR A 372 -11.45 -9.28 -10.79
CA THR A 372 -12.33 -9.61 -11.92
C THR A 372 -11.50 -9.84 -13.18
N VAL A 373 -10.55 -8.96 -13.48
CA VAL A 373 -9.63 -9.09 -14.63
C VAL A 373 -8.78 -10.35 -14.50
N ILE A 374 -8.14 -10.56 -13.34
CA ILE A 374 -7.35 -11.78 -13.06
C ILE A 374 -8.24 -13.02 -13.14
N GLY A 375 -9.46 -13.00 -12.61
CA GLY A 375 -10.44 -14.08 -12.70
C GLY A 375 -10.83 -14.42 -14.14
N LEU A 376 -11.02 -13.39 -14.98
CA LEU A 376 -11.28 -13.57 -16.41
C LEU A 376 -10.06 -14.13 -17.16
N LEU A 377 -8.87 -13.62 -16.86
CA LEU A 377 -7.60 -14.07 -17.45
C LEU A 377 -7.28 -15.50 -17.04
N THR A 378 -7.41 -15.85 -15.77
CA THR A 378 -7.21 -17.22 -15.23
C THR A 378 -8.24 -18.18 -15.79
N ALA A 379 -9.52 -17.78 -15.89
CA ALA A 379 -10.53 -18.61 -16.55
C ALA A 379 -10.19 -18.85 -18.03
N GLN A 380 -9.70 -17.85 -18.76
CA GLN A 380 -9.21 -18.05 -20.13
C GLN A 380 -7.97 -18.94 -20.16
N TRP A 381 -7.05 -18.74 -19.22
CA TRP A 381 -5.81 -19.48 -19.08
C TRP A 381 -6.07 -20.96 -18.77
N ILE A 382 -7.12 -21.31 -18.04
CA ILE A 382 -7.46 -22.71 -17.70
C ILE A 382 -8.40 -23.34 -18.74
N VAL A 383 -9.47 -22.63 -19.13
CA VAL A 383 -10.51 -23.18 -20.00
C VAL A 383 -10.01 -23.39 -21.43
N LYS A 384 -9.19 -22.47 -21.97
CA LYS A 384 -8.71 -22.57 -23.35
C LYS A 384 -7.85 -23.83 -23.58
N PRO A 385 -6.87 -24.18 -22.72
CA PRO A 385 -6.14 -25.45 -22.79
C PRO A 385 -7.02 -26.69 -22.66
N ILE A 386 -7.98 -26.67 -21.72
CA ILE A 386 -8.90 -27.81 -21.51
C ILE A 386 -9.79 -28.01 -22.73
N LEU A 387 -10.25 -26.92 -23.34
CA LEU A 387 -11.03 -26.98 -24.57
C LEU A 387 -10.17 -27.48 -25.75
N GLN A 388 -8.91 -27.06 -25.85
CA GLN A 388 -7.95 -27.58 -26.84
C GLN A 388 -7.68 -29.08 -26.64
N LEU A 389 -7.51 -29.54 -25.40
CA LEU A 389 -7.40 -30.96 -25.07
C LEU A 389 -8.67 -31.73 -25.46
N ASN A 390 -9.86 -31.18 -25.19
CA ASN A 390 -11.13 -31.80 -25.56
C ASN A 390 -11.30 -31.88 -27.09
N ILE A 391 -10.93 -30.82 -27.82
CA ILE A 391 -10.94 -30.81 -29.29
C ILE A 391 -9.95 -31.84 -29.84
N ALA A 392 -8.72 -31.87 -29.34
CA ALA A 392 -7.72 -32.85 -29.76
C ALA A 392 -8.11 -34.28 -29.41
N ALA A 393 -8.72 -34.52 -28.25
CA ALA A 393 -9.25 -35.83 -27.86
C ALA A 393 -10.38 -36.28 -28.80
N LYS A 394 -11.30 -35.36 -29.19
CA LYS A 394 -12.32 -35.65 -30.21
C LYS A 394 -11.73 -35.93 -31.58
N GLN A 395 -10.68 -35.21 -31.97
CA GLN A 395 -9.98 -35.42 -33.24
C GLN A 395 -9.24 -36.76 -33.28
N ILE A 396 -8.56 -37.14 -32.19
CA ILE A 396 -7.94 -38.47 -32.03
C ILE A 396 -9.00 -39.57 -32.10
N ALA A 397 -10.15 -39.39 -31.44
CA ALA A 397 -11.28 -40.33 -31.52
C ALA A 397 -11.91 -40.42 -32.93
N GLN A 398 -11.74 -39.39 -33.76
CA GLN A 398 -12.17 -39.34 -35.16
C GLN A 398 -11.09 -39.82 -36.15
N GLY A 399 -9.98 -40.37 -35.65
CA GLY A 399 -8.91 -40.97 -36.48
C GLY A 399 -7.77 -40.04 -36.85
N ASN A 400 -7.67 -38.85 -36.25
CA ASN A 400 -6.61 -37.86 -36.53
C ASN A 400 -5.54 -37.85 -35.41
N TRP A 401 -4.54 -38.70 -35.55
CA TRP A 401 -3.55 -39.04 -34.50
C TRP A 401 -2.35 -38.08 -34.38
N GLU A 402 -2.19 -37.15 -35.31
CA GLU A 402 -1.11 -36.14 -35.31
C GLU A 402 -1.44 -34.89 -34.50
N GLN A 403 -2.62 -34.84 -33.88
CA GLN A 403 -3.01 -33.76 -33.00
C GLN A 403 -2.20 -33.81 -31.71
N THR A 404 -1.05 -33.13 -31.74
CA THR A 404 -0.27 -32.86 -30.54
C THR A 404 -0.82 -31.63 -29.84
N VAL A 405 -1.16 -31.81 -28.57
CA VAL A 405 -1.63 -30.72 -27.75
C VAL A 405 -0.41 -29.99 -27.22
N ASN A 406 0.09 -29.01 -27.98
CA ASN A 406 1.27 -28.23 -27.62
C ASN A 406 0.93 -27.17 -26.57
N LEU A 407 0.62 -27.65 -25.36
CA LEU A 407 0.52 -26.82 -24.18
C LEU A 407 1.94 -26.58 -23.66
N LYS A 408 2.57 -25.48 -24.10
CA LYS A 408 3.83 -24.97 -23.56
C LYS A 408 3.65 -24.47 -22.13
N ARG A 409 3.25 -25.37 -21.23
CA ARG A 409 2.99 -25.11 -19.81
C ARG A 409 3.71 -26.15 -18.98
N LYS A 410 4.23 -25.74 -17.82
CA LYS A 410 5.00 -26.62 -16.93
C LYS A 410 4.18 -27.15 -15.74
N ASP A 411 2.95 -26.67 -15.56
CA ASP A 411 1.99 -27.01 -14.51
C ASP A 411 1.26 -28.36 -14.76
N GLU A 412 0.27 -28.71 -13.92
CA GLU A 412 -0.54 -29.93 -14.01
C GLU A 412 -1.32 -30.02 -15.31
N LEU A 413 -1.75 -28.89 -15.90
CA LEU A 413 -2.39 -28.86 -17.22
C LEU A 413 -1.36 -29.12 -18.33
N GLY A 414 -0.13 -28.64 -18.18
CA GLY A 414 1.00 -29.00 -19.01
C GLY A 414 1.43 -30.45 -18.81
N GLN A 415 1.38 -30.99 -17.59
CA GLN A 415 1.65 -32.39 -17.29
C GLN A 415 0.53 -33.29 -17.80
N LEU A 416 -0.73 -32.85 -17.74
CA LEU A 416 -1.88 -33.50 -18.35
C LEU A 416 -1.79 -33.41 -19.86
N GLY A 417 -1.36 -32.28 -20.43
CA GLY A 417 -1.04 -32.13 -21.85
C GLY A 417 0.12 -33.03 -22.28
N ARG A 418 1.18 -33.16 -21.47
CA ARG A 418 2.30 -34.09 -21.69
C ARG A 418 1.90 -35.54 -21.48
N SER A 419 1.01 -35.84 -20.55
CA SER A 419 0.51 -37.20 -20.28
C SER A 419 -0.53 -37.60 -21.30
N PHE A 420 -1.34 -36.67 -21.79
CA PHE A 420 -2.22 -36.80 -22.94
C PHE A 420 -1.40 -36.95 -24.21
N ASN A 421 -0.34 -36.16 -24.41
CA ASN A 421 0.60 -36.34 -25.51
C ASN A 421 1.40 -37.63 -25.35
N ARG A 422 1.71 -38.09 -24.13
CA ARG A 422 2.39 -39.37 -23.88
C ARG A 422 1.43 -40.53 -24.09
N MET A 423 0.15 -40.41 -23.72
CA MET A 423 -0.90 -41.37 -23.98
C MET A 423 -1.25 -41.40 -25.46
N ALA A 424 -1.38 -40.25 -26.12
CA ALA A 424 -1.54 -40.12 -27.56
C ALA A 424 -0.29 -40.59 -28.30
N LYS A 425 0.91 -40.37 -27.75
CA LYS A 425 2.19 -40.91 -28.24
C LYS A 425 2.32 -42.40 -27.93
N GLN A 426 1.76 -42.94 -26.85
CA GLN A 426 1.73 -44.37 -26.51
C GLN A 426 0.65 -45.11 -27.28
N LEU A 427 -0.46 -44.45 -27.58
CA LEU A 427 -1.54 -44.94 -28.40
C LEU A 427 -1.12 -44.83 -29.86
N LYS A 428 -0.42 -43.76 -30.25
CA LYS A 428 0.35 -43.64 -31.49
C LYS A 428 1.52 -44.59 -31.50
N GLU A 429 2.21 -44.91 -30.40
CA GLU A 429 3.32 -45.88 -30.33
C GLU A 429 2.79 -47.30 -30.35
N SER A 430 1.63 -47.57 -29.77
CA SER A 430 0.95 -48.86 -29.88
C SER A 430 0.37 -48.99 -31.28
N PHE A 431 -0.21 -47.92 -31.84
CA PHE A 431 -0.60 -47.85 -33.24
C PHE A 431 0.59 -47.86 -34.16
N THR A 432 1.77 -47.31 -33.81
CA THR A 432 3.06 -47.28 -34.53
C THR A 432 4.00 -48.39 -34.10
N ILE A 433 3.60 -49.32 -33.25
CA ILE A 433 4.22 -50.63 -33.05
C ILE A 433 3.41 -51.62 -33.86
N LEU A 434 2.08 -51.43 -33.92
CA LEU A 434 1.22 -52.05 -34.92
C LEU A 434 1.54 -51.51 -36.33
N GLU A 435 1.79 -50.21 -36.46
CA GLU A 435 2.29 -49.52 -37.66
C GLU A 435 3.75 -49.90 -37.80
N ALA A 436 4.68 -49.83 -36.84
CA ALA A 436 6.07 -50.32 -37.01
C ALA A 436 6.18 -51.82 -37.30
N LYS A 437 5.19 -52.66 -37.01
CA LYS A 437 5.12 -54.02 -37.55
C LYS A 437 4.58 -54.04 -38.97
N ASN A 438 3.59 -53.20 -39.29
CA ASN A 438 3.17 -52.91 -40.66
C ASN A 438 4.18 -52.08 -41.48
N LYS A 439 5.12 -51.40 -40.82
CA LYS A 439 6.08 -50.39 -41.27
C LYS A 439 7.48 -50.93 -41.13
N GLU A 440 7.73 -52.04 -40.46
CA GLU A 440 8.85 -52.91 -40.81
C GLU A 440 8.56 -53.59 -42.16
N LEU A 441 7.29 -53.88 -42.46
CA LEU A 441 6.83 -54.32 -43.79
C LEU A 441 6.75 -53.15 -44.80
N GLN A 442 6.23 -51.98 -44.41
CA GLN A 442 6.16 -50.78 -45.28
C GLN A 442 7.49 -50.03 -45.39
N ASP A 443 8.39 -50.02 -44.40
CA ASP A 443 9.74 -49.40 -44.49
C ASP A 443 10.64 -50.26 -45.39
N LEU A 444 10.41 -51.57 -45.50
CA LEU A 444 11.08 -52.41 -46.50
C LEU A 444 10.59 -52.06 -47.93
N ASP A 445 9.32 -51.71 -48.08
CA ASP A 445 8.76 -51.26 -49.36
C ASP A 445 9.10 -49.77 -49.65
N GLN A 446 9.17 -48.92 -48.61
CA GLN A 446 9.44 -47.49 -48.69
C GLN A 446 10.94 -47.20 -48.82
N LEU A 447 11.84 -48.00 -48.22
CA LEU A 447 13.27 -48.00 -48.56
C LEU A 447 13.50 -48.43 -50.01
N LYS A 448 12.68 -49.34 -50.56
CA LYS A 448 12.77 -49.74 -51.97
C LYS A 448 12.34 -48.59 -52.89
N ASP A 449 11.28 -47.86 -52.54
CA ASP A 449 10.78 -46.72 -53.31
C ASP A 449 11.68 -45.48 -53.21
N GLU A 450 12.20 -45.19 -52.02
CA GLU A 450 13.14 -44.08 -51.77
C GLU A 450 14.51 -44.39 -52.40
N PHE A 451 14.93 -45.66 -52.40
CA PHE A 451 16.10 -46.12 -53.17
C PHE A 451 15.89 -45.94 -54.68
N LEU A 452 14.74 -46.31 -55.23
CA LEU A 452 14.46 -46.14 -56.67
C LEU A 452 14.33 -44.67 -57.08
N ALA A 453 13.74 -43.82 -56.25
CA ALA A 453 13.59 -42.38 -56.50
C ALA A 453 14.93 -41.62 -56.37
N ASN A 454 15.69 -41.84 -55.30
CA ASN A 454 17.00 -41.22 -55.11
C ASN A 454 18.01 -41.73 -56.12
N THR A 455 18.07 -43.04 -56.39
CA THR A 455 18.97 -43.60 -57.43
C THR A 455 18.61 -43.08 -58.81
N SER A 456 17.33 -42.86 -59.13
CA SER A 456 16.95 -42.25 -60.41
C SER A 456 17.41 -40.81 -60.53
N HIS A 457 17.36 -40.03 -59.45
CA HIS A 457 17.84 -38.65 -59.43
C HIS A 457 19.38 -38.58 -59.48
N GLU A 458 20.04 -39.48 -58.76
CA GLU A 458 21.50 -39.68 -58.74
C GLU A 458 22.05 -40.33 -60.01
N LEU A 459 21.23 -41.03 -60.81
CA LEU A 459 21.60 -41.52 -62.15
C LEU A 459 21.31 -40.46 -63.21
N ARG A 460 20.22 -39.69 -63.09
CA ARG A 460 19.85 -38.64 -64.05
C ARG A 460 20.84 -37.47 -64.04
N THR A 461 21.38 -37.13 -62.87
CA THR A 461 22.32 -36.01 -62.71
C THR A 461 23.66 -36.24 -63.43
N PRO A 462 24.39 -37.35 -63.23
CA PRO A 462 25.59 -37.65 -64.01
C PRO A 462 25.27 -37.95 -65.47
N LEU A 463 24.12 -38.55 -65.79
CA LEU A 463 23.73 -38.84 -67.18
C LEU A 463 23.47 -37.56 -67.98
N ASN A 464 22.77 -36.58 -67.39
CA ASN A 464 22.59 -35.25 -67.99
C ASN A 464 23.90 -34.48 -68.07
N GLY A 465 24.82 -34.68 -67.11
CA GLY A 465 26.18 -34.14 -67.18
C GLY A 465 26.99 -34.73 -68.34
N ILE A 466 26.95 -36.05 -68.54
CA ILE A 466 27.62 -36.74 -69.66
C ILE A 466 27.01 -36.31 -71.00
N ILE A 467 25.68 -36.22 -71.09
CA ILE A 467 24.98 -35.73 -72.29
C ILE A 467 25.38 -34.27 -72.55
N GLY A 468 25.34 -33.40 -71.56
CA GLY A 468 25.65 -31.98 -71.72
C GLY A 468 27.13 -31.71 -72.05
N ILE A 469 28.06 -32.48 -71.49
CA ILE A 469 29.48 -32.40 -71.86
C ILE A 469 29.70 -32.93 -73.28
N ALA A 470 29.09 -34.05 -73.65
CA ALA A 470 29.19 -34.59 -75.00
C ALA A 470 28.56 -33.64 -76.04
N GLU A 471 27.39 -33.05 -75.75
CA GLU A 471 26.72 -32.04 -76.59
C GLU A 471 27.59 -30.77 -76.71
N SER A 472 28.15 -30.27 -75.62
CA SER A 472 29.05 -29.10 -75.63
C SER A 472 30.34 -29.34 -76.42
N LEU A 473 30.85 -30.58 -76.43
CA LEU A 473 32.01 -30.97 -77.24
C LEU A 473 31.64 -31.09 -78.73
N ILE A 474 30.45 -31.64 -79.05
CA ILE A 474 29.91 -31.67 -80.42
C ILE A 474 29.70 -30.24 -80.97
N GLU A 475 29.26 -29.32 -80.12
CA GLU A 475 29.02 -27.90 -80.44
C GLU A 475 30.31 -27.05 -80.54
N GLY A 476 31.49 -27.68 -80.37
CA GLY A 476 32.78 -27.06 -80.70
C GLY A 476 33.39 -26.16 -79.62
N VAL A 477 32.96 -26.26 -78.35
CA VAL A 477 33.47 -25.42 -77.23
C VAL A 477 34.98 -25.60 -76.96
N THR A 478 35.60 -26.68 -77.48
CA THR A 478 37.05 -26.94 -77.37
C THR A 478 37.80 -26.96 -78.71
N GLY A 479 37.15 -26.53 -79.80
CA GLY A 479 37.68 -26.55 -81.17
C GLY A 479 37.05 -27.62 -82.06
N ASP A 480 37.33 -27.58 -83.37
CA ASP A 480 36.76 -28.52 -84.35
C ASP A 480 37.25 -29.96 -84.11
N LEU A 481 36.32 -30.86 -83.83
CA LEU A 481 36.62 -32.29 -83.60
C LEU A 481 36.57 -33.09 -84.91
N PRO A 482 37.45 -34.11 -85.07
CA PRO A 482 37.40 -35.02 -86.22
C PRO A 482 36.02 -35.68 -86.37
N SER A 483 35.53 -35.85 -87.61
CA SER A 483 34.18 -36.35 -87.90
C SER A 483 33.84 -37.69 -87.23
N GLU A 484 34.83 -38.57 -87.11
CA GLU A 484 34.70 -39.86 -86.43
C GLU A 484 34.51 -39.71 -84.90
N THR A 485 35.13 -38.70 -84.31
CA THR A 485 34.95 -38.35 -82.89
C THR A 485 33.57 -37.73 -82.65
N ASN A 486 33.13 -36.87 -83.58
CA ASN A 486 31.80 -36.25 -83.50
C ASN A 486 30.67 -37.29 -83.64
N SER A 487 30.84 -38.28 -84.53
CA SER A 487 29.90 -39.40 -84.67
C SER A 487 29.82 -40.26 -83.40
N ASN A 488 30.96 -40.57 -82.79
CA ASN A 488 31.00 -41.30 -81.52
C ASN A 488 30.36 -40.51 -80.37
N LEU A 489 30.59 -39.20 -80.30
CA LEU A 489 29.93 -38.33 -79.32
C LEU A 489 28.41 -38.26 -79.54
N ALA A 490 27.95 -38.15 -80.79
CA ALA A 490 26.52 -38.18 -81.10
C ALA A 490 25.88 -39.52 -80.70
N MET A 491 26.60 -40.63 -80.87
CA MET A 491 26.17 -41.96 -80.43
C MET A 491 26.09 -42.08 -78.89
N ILE A 492 27.02 -41.43 -78.18
CA ILE A 492 26.99 -41.29 -76.72
C ILE A 492 25.76 -40.49 -76.27
N VAL A 493 25.47 -39.35 -76.93
CA VAL A 493 24.30 -38.51 -76.62
C VAL A 493 23.00 -39.27 -76.86
N ALA A 494 22.86 -39.97 -77.99
CA ALA A 494 21.69 -40.78 -78.30
C ALA A 494 21.49 -41.92 -77.29
N SER A 495 22.57 -42.58 -76.89
CA SER A 495 22.53 -43.63 -75.86
C SER A 495 22.18 -43.07 -74.47
N GLY A 496 22.71 -41.90 -74.13
CA GLY A 496 22.40 -41.18 -72.89
C GLY A 496 20.92 -40.79 -72.80
N ARG A 497 20.34 -40.22 -73.86
CA ARG A 497 18.92 -39.87 -73.89
C ARG A 497 18.01 -41.11 -73.75
N ARG A 498 18.38 -42.22 -74.39
CA ARG A 498 17.66 -43.50 -74.28
C ARG A 498 17.70 -44.05 -72.86
N LEU A 499 18.84 -44.02 -72.19
CA LEU A 499 18.98 -44.39 -70.78
C LEU A 499 18.14 -43.50 -69.86
N SER A 500 18.09 -42.20 -70.13
CA SER A 500 17.30 -41.24 -69.34
C SER A 500 15.80 -41.54 -69.42
N SER A 501 15.29 -41.86 -70.62
CA SER A 501 13.89 -42.29 -70.81
C SER A 501 13.58 -43.59 -70.10
N LEU A 502 14.50 -44.56 -70.15
CA LEU A 502 14.33 -45.88 -69.52
C LEU A 502 14.26 -45.79 -68.00
N VAL A 503 15.07 -44.91 -67.41
CA VAL A 503 15.01 -44.58 -65.98
C VAL A 503 13.67 -43.90 -65.64
N GLY A 504 13.14 -43.07 -66.55
CA GLY A 504 11.80 -42.48 -66.43
C GLY A 504 10.70 -43.53 -66.36
N ASP A 505 10.67 -44.48 -67.31
CA ASP A 505 9.63 -45.51 -67.41
C ASP A 505 9.61 -46.46 -66.21
N ILE A 506 10.79 -46.81 -65.68
CA ILE A 506 10.92 -47.67 -64.48
C ILE A 506 10.35 -46.96 -63.25
N LEU A 507 10.55 -45.66 -63.14
CA LEU A 507 10.08 -44.86 -62.02
C LEU A 507 8.55 -44.66 -62.06
N ASP A 508 7.98 -44.45 -63.25
CA ASP A 508 6.53 -44.37 -63.44
C ASP A 508 5.85 -45.71 -63.11
N PHE A 509 6.44 -46.85 -63.51
CA PHE A 509 5.95 -48.18 -63.16
C PHE A 509 5.93 -48.43 -61.63
N SER A 510 6.99 -48.03 -60.92
CA SER A 510 7.04 -48.15 -59.45
C SER A 510 5.94 -47.35 -58.76
N LYS A 511 5.68 -46.12 -59.21
CA LYS A 511 4.64 -45.25 -58.64
C LYS A 511 3.23 -45.76 -58.89
N LEU A 512 2.97 -46.34 -60.07
CA LEU A 512 1.68 -46.93 -60.42
C LEU A 512 1.32 -48.13 -59.53
N ARG A 513 2.30 -48.99 -59.23
CA ARG A 513 2.10 -50.21 -58.42
C ARG A 513 1.59 -49.93 -57.00
N HIS A 514 1.81 -48.72 -56.50
CA HIS A 514 1.42 -48.29 -55.16
C HIS A 514 0.18 -47.37 -55.14
N LYS A 515 -0.53 -47.22 -56.28
CA LYS A 515 -1.71 -46.34 -56.47
C LYS A 515 -1.48 -44.87 -56.12
N ASN A 516 -0.23 -44.41 -56.13
CA ASN A 516 0.16 -43.04 -55.75
C ASN A 516 0.03 -42.01 -56.89
N ILE A 517 -0.68 -42.35 -57.98
CA ILE A 517 -0.97 -41.41 -59.06
C ILE A 517 -2.42 -40.98 -58.91
N GLU A 518 -2.62 -39.76 -58.42
CA GLU A 518 -3.90 -39.06 -58.48
C GLU A 518 -4.05 -38.44 -59.88
N LEU A 519 -5.06 -38.88 -60.63
CA LEU A 519 -5.38 -38.33 -61.94
C LEU A 519 -6.02 -36.95 -61.79
N GLN A 520 -5.55 -35.97 -62.56
CA GLN A 520 -6.18 -34.66 -62.62
C GLN A 520 -7.26 -34.66 -63.71
N LEU A 521 -8.37 -35.33 -63.41
CA LEU A 521 -9.50 -35.45 -64.34
C LEU A 521 -10.09 -34.07 -64.65
N ARG A 522 -10.13 -33.73 -65.94
CA ARG A 522 -10.77 -32.52 -66.47
C ARG A 522 -11.48 -32.85 -67.79
N PRO A 523 -12.42 -32.01 -68.27
CA PRO A 523 -12.95 -32.14 -69.61
C PRO A 523 -11.85 -31.91 -70.65
N VAL A 524 -11.55 -32.92 -71.46
CA VAL A 524 -10.43 -32.96 -72.40
C VAL A 524 -10.91 -33.30 -73.80
N ASP A 525 -10.43 -32.54 -74.80
CA ASP A 525 -10.76 -32.73 -76.21
C ASP A 525 -9.86 -33.81 -76.84
N VAL A 526 -10.38 -35.04 -76.95
CA VAL A 526 -9.64 -36.20 -77.47
C VAL A 526 -9.17 -35.98 -78.92
N TYR A 527 -9.95 -35.28 -79.74
CA TYR A 527 -9.56 -34.98 -81.13
C TYR A 527 -8.27 -34.17 -81.18
N SER A 528 -8.17 -33.14 -80.32
CA SER A 528 -7.00 -32.26 -80.25
C SER A 528 -5.75 -33.00 -79.79
N ILE A 529 -5.88 -33.90 -78.81
CA ILE A 529 -4.75 -34.70 -78.31
C ILE A 529 -4.27 -35.72 -79.34
N VAL A 530 -5.19 -36.45 -79.98
CA VAL A 530 -4.81 -37.42 -81.03
C VAL A 530 -4.08 -36.71 -82.18
N ASN A 531 -4.50 -35.50 -82.56
CA ASN A 531 -3.78 -34.69 -83.55
C ASN A 531 -2.38 -34.29 -83.07
N ALA A 532 -2.25 -33.80 -81.83
CA ALA A 532 -0.96 -33.43 -81.26
C ALA A 532 0.00 -34.63 -81.22
N VAL A 533 -0.47 -35.80 -80.80
CA VAL A 533 0.33 -37.03 -80.75
C VAL A 533 0.69 -37.54 -82.13
N SER A 534 -0.22 -37.44 -83.11
CA SER A 534 0.05 -37.83 -84.49
C SER A 534 1.16 -36.97 -85.10
N ILE A 535 1.12 -35.65 -84.90
CA ILE A 535 2.17 -34.71 -85.33
C ILE A 535 3.51 -35.07 -84.67
N LEU A 536 3.52 -35.34 -83.37
CA LEU A 536 4.73 -35.72 -82.64
C LEU A 536 5.31 -37.08 -83.09
N SER A 537 4.46 -37.95 -83.65
CA SER A 537 4.86 -39.29 -84.11
C SER A 537 5.29 -39.31 -85.58
N GLN A 538 5.08 -38.22 -86.33
CA GLN A 538 5.40 -38.13 -87.76
C GLN A 538 6.89 -38.40 -88.11
N PRO A 539 7.89 -37.97 -87.30
CA PRO A 539 9.29 -38.28 -87.56
C PRO A 539 9.63 -39.78 -87.52
N LEU A 540 8.79 -40.61 -86.89
CA LEU A 540 9.02 -42.05 -86.77
C LEU A 540 8.66 -42.81 -88.07
N ILE A 541 8.08 -42.11 -89.05
CA ILE A 541 7.56 -42.65 -90.30
C ILE A 541 8.45 -42.24 -91.49
N THR A 542 9.45 -41.39 -91.30
CA THR A 542 10.18 -40.67 -92.38
C THR A 542 10.97 -41.58 -93.37
N GLN A 543 10.88 -42.91 -93.23
CA GLN A 543 11.42 -43.93 -94.16
C GLN A 543 10.48 -45.14 -94.37
N LYS A 544 9.19 -45.04 -94.03
CA LYS A 544 8.18 -46.11 -94.14
C LYS A 544 6.98 -45.64 -94.98
N ASP A 545 6.39 -46.51 -95.80
CA ASP A 545 5.18 -46.22 -96.57
C ASP A 545 3.92 -46.41 -95.70
N LEU A 546 3.82 -45.58 -94.66
CA LEU A 546 2.84 -45.70 -93.58
C LEU A 546 2.13 -44.36 -93.35
N HIS A 547 0.81 -44.37 -93.20
CA HIS A 547 0.02 -43.16 -92.93
C HIS A 547 -0.71 -43.23 -91.59
N ILE A 548 -0.68 -42.15 -90.80
CA ILE A 548 -1.52 -42.00 -89.61
C ILE A 548 -2.81 -41.26 -89.99
N ILE A 549 -3.96 -41.84 -89.68
CA ILE A 549 -5.28 -41.25 -89.98
C ILE A 549 -6.07 -41.09 -88.68
N ASN A 550 -6.41 -39.84 -88.34
CA ASN A 550 -7.33 -39.53 -87.25
C ASN A 550 -8.77 -39.42 -87.81
N ARG A 551 -9.63 -40.40 -87.51
CA ARG A 551 -11.05 -40.45 -87.89
C ARG A 551 -12.00 -39.99 -86.80
N ILE A 552 -11.51 -39.40 -85.72
CA ILE A 552 -12.37 -38.84 -84.66
C ILE A 552 -13.02 -37.54 -85.18
N PRO A 553 -14.33 -37.33 -85.02
CA PRO A 553 -14.98 -36.06 -85.39
C PRO A 553 -14.44 -34.87 -84.57
N ALA A 554 -14.28 -33.69 -85.17
CA ALA A 554 -13.84 -32.49 -84.44
C ALA A 554 -14.84 -32.00 -83.37
N GLU A 555 -16.11 -32.40 -83.50
CA GLU A 555 -17.19 -32.12 -82.53
C GLU A 555 -17.52 -33.35 -81.66
N PHE A 556 -16.54 -34.22 -81.40
CA PHE A 556 -16.72 -35.36 -80.50
C PHE A 556 -16.81 -34.89 -79.03
N PRO A 557 -17.58 -35.58 -78.15
CA PRO A 557 -17.70 -35.20 -76.75
C PRO A 557 -16.36 -35.20 -76.00
N LEU A 558 -16.25 -34.32 -74.99
CA LEU A 558 -15.06 -34.24 -74.15
C LEU A 558 -14.96 -35.47 -73.22
N ALA A 559 -13.76 -36.04 -73.14
CA ALA A 559 -13.44 -37.07 -72.15
C ALA A 559 -13.24 -36.43 -70.79
N GLU A 560 -13.69 -37.07 -69.71
CA GLU A 560 -13.23 -36.73 -68.36
C GLU A 560 -11.92 -37.48 -68.09
N ALA A 561 -10.80 -36.83 -68.40
CA ALA A 561 -9.49 -37.46 -68.38
C ALA A 561 -8.36 -36.52 -67.93
N ASP A 562 -7.22 -37.09 -67.57
CA ASP A 562 -5.97 -36.35 -67.39
C ASP A 562 -5.28 -36.22 -68.76
N GLU A 563 -5.15 -34.99 -69.26
CA GLU A 563 -4.60 -34.69 -70.59
C GLU A 563 -3.19 -35.25 -70.81
N ASN A 564 -2.29 -35.13 -69.83
CA ASN A 564 -0.91 -35.59 -69.98
C ASN A 564 -0.83 -37.12 -69.99
N ARG A 565 -1.63 -37.79 -69.14
CA ARG A 565 -1.67 -39.26 -69.09
C ARG A 565 -2.37 -39.85 -70.29
N LEU A 566 -3.39 -39.18 -70.81
CA LEU A 566 -4.04 -39.55 -72.06
C LEU A 566 -3.08 -39.40 -73.26
N GLN A 567 -2.29 -38.32 -73.30
CA GLN A 567 -1.24 -38.15 -74.31
C GLN A 567 -0.20 -39.30 -74.24
N GLN A 568 0.19 -39.73 -73.03
CA GLN A 568 1.11 -40.84 -72.81
C GLN A 568 0.55 -42.19 -73.28
N ILE A 569 -0.72 -42.48 -72.96
CA ILE A 569 -1.43 -43.68 -73.46
C ILE A 569 -1.43 -43.71 -74.99
N LEU A 570 -1.82 -42.60 -75.62
CA LEU A 570 -1.91 -42.48 -77.07
C LEU A 570 -0.54 -42.57 -77.74
N TYR A 571 0.48 -41.91 -77.20
CA TYR A 571 1.84 -41.97 -77.73
C TYR A 571 2.40 -43.39 -77.68
N ASN A 572 2.14 -44.14 -76.61
CA ASN A 572 2.57 -45.54 -76.49
C ASN A 572 1.85 -46.46 -77.49
N LEU A 573 0.52 -46.34 -77.64
CA LEU A 573 -0.26 -47.20 -78.55
C LEU A 573 0.02 -46.87 -80.02
N ILE A 574 0.06 -45.58 -80.38
CA ILE A 574 0.37 -45.13 -81.75
C ILE A 574 1.84 -45.45 -82.08
N GLY A 575 2.76 -45.24 -81.12
CA GLY A 575 4.17 -45.60 -81.29
C GLY A 575 4.37 -47.10 -81.53
N ASN A 576 3.63 -47.97 -80.82
CA ASN A 576 3.65 -49.42 -81.06
C ASN A 576 3.08 -49.77 -82.43
N ALA A 577 1.95 -49.17 -82.82
CA ALA A 577 1.37 -49.36 -84.15
C ALA A 577 2.39 -49.00 -85.27
N ILE A 578 3.03 -47.82 -85.18
CA ILE A 578 4.06 -47.40 -86.15
C ILE A 578 5.27 -48.34 -86.15
N LYS A 579 5.65 -48.84 -84.97
CA LYS A 579 6.80 -49.73 -84.83
C LYS A 579 6.58 -51.08 -85.53
N PHE A 580 5.38 -51.65 -85.40
CA PHE A 580 5.06 -53.01 -85.89
C PHE A 580 4.31 -53.05 -87.22
N THR A 581 4.06 -51.88 -87.83
CA THR A 581 3.60 -51.75 -89.21
C THR A 581 4.74 -51.24 -90.10
N SER A 582 5.07 -51.99 -91.14
CA SER A 582 6.13 -51.66 -92.10
C SER A 582 5.61 -50.72 -93.19
N GLU A 583 4.42 -51.03 -93.70
CA GLU A 583 3.69 -50.33 -94.76
C GLU A 583 2.19 -50.41 -94.47
N GLY A 584 1.41 -49.40 -94.87
CA GLY A 584 -0.05 -49.38 -94.69
C GLY A 584 -0.56 -48.20 -93.86
N ILE A 585 -1.52 -48.43 -92.95
CA ILE A 585 -2.21 -47.35 -92.24
C ILE A 585 -2.32 -47.65 -90.74
N VAL A 586 -2.09 -46.62 -89.92
CA VAL A 586 -2.46 -46.58 -88.51
C VAL A 586 -3.66 -45.65 -88.36
N GLU A 587 -4.82 -46.20 -88.04
CA GLU A 587 -6.08 -45.48 -87.95
C GLU A 587 -6.53 -45.33 -86.49
N ILE A 588 -6.88 -44.10 -86.09
CA ILE A 588 -7.43 -43.78 -84.77
C ILE A 588 -8.88 -43.35 -84.93
N SER A 589 -9.80 -44.01 -84.24
CA SER A 589 -11.24 -43.71 -84.26
C SER A 589 -11.83 -43.72 -82.86
N ALA A 590 -13.01 -43.10 -82.69
CA ALA A 590 -13.72 -43.10 -81.42
C ALA A 590 -15.22 -43.25 -81.60
N ARG A 591 -15.88 -43.97 -80.68
CA ARG A 591 -17.34 -44.17 -80.64
C ARG A 591 -17.88 -44.09 -79.22
N ILE A 592 -19.15 -43.75 -79.07
CA ILE A 592 -19.83 -43.67 -77.76
C ILE A 592 -20.48 -45.03 -77.46
N LEU A 593 -20.30 -45.53 -76.24
CA LEU A 593 -20.94 -46.73 -75.71
C LEU A 593 -22.07 -46.29 -74.75
N SER A 594 -23.32 -46.51 -75.17
CA SER A 594 -24.52 -46.01 -74.48
C SER A 594 -25.23 -47.04 -73.60
N GLU A 595 -24.66 -48.24 -73.40
CA GLU A 595 -25.33 -49.39 -72.76
C GLU A 595 -25.04 -49.52 -71.23
N THR A 596 -24.35 -48.56 -70.63
CA THR A 596 -23.98 -48.56 -69.21
C THR A 596 -24.60 -47.38 -68.45
N GLU A 597 -24.84 -47.51 -67.13
CA GLU A 597 -25.44 -46.44 -66.29
C GLU A 597 -24.70 -45.09 -66.33
N LYS A 598 -23.45 -45.07 -66.83
CA LYS A 598 -22.72 -43.86 -67.24
C LYS A 598 -22.22 -44.03 -68.69
N PRO A 599 -22.39 -43.03 -69.57
CA PRO A 599 -21.92 -43.12 -70.96
C PRO A 599 -20.38 -43.07 -71.01
N GLN A 600 -19.77 -44.02 -71.73
CA GLN A 600 -18.32 -44.07 -71.95
C GLN A 600 -18.00 -43.88 -73.44
N MET A 601 -16.82 -43.35 -73.75
CA MET A 601 -16.29 -43.30 -75.11
C MET A 601 -15.21 -44.38 -75.27
N ALA A 602 -15.25 -45.11 -76.39
CA ALA A 602 -14.24 -46.09 -76.76
C ALA A 602 -13.37 -45.52 -77.88
N ILE A 603 -12.06 -45.41 -77.61
CA ILE A 603 -11.04 -44.93 -78.54
C ILE A 603 -10.26 -46.14 -79.03
N THR A 604 -10.13 -46.26 -80.35
CA THR A 604 -9.61 -47.44 -81.03
C THR A 604 -8.44 -47.05 -81.92
N ILE A 605 -7.29 -47.68 -81.72
CA ILE A 605 -6.09 -47.56 -82.58
C ILE A 605 -5.96 -48.88 -83.34
N SER A 606 -6.07 -48.82 -84.65
CA SER A 606 -5.99 -49.96 -85.56
C SER A 606 -4.76 -49.84 -86.44
N ASP A 607 -3.99 -50.91 -86.58
CA ASP A 607 -2.82 -50.98 -87.45
C ASP A 607 -2.94 -52.16 -88.42
N THR A 608 -2.35 -52.01 -89.61
CA THR A 608 -2.27 -53.08 -90.63
C THR A 608 -0.93 -53.83 -90.58
N GLY A 609 -0.34 -53.95 -89.39
CA GLY A 609 0.97 -54.55 -89.18
C GLY A 609 0.96 -56.08 -89.08
N ILE A 610 2.03 -56.63 -88.49
CA ILE A 610 2.26 -58.09 -88.42
C ILE A 610 1.24 -58.87 -87.58
N GLY A 611 0.39 -58.19 -86.79
CA GLY A 611 -0.56 -58.82 -85.87
C GLY A 611 0.10 -59.56 -84.70
N ILE A 612 -0.71 -60.02 -83.75
CA ILE A 612 -0.30 -60.67 -82.50
C ILE A 612 -0.97 -62.06 -82.43
N ALA A 613 -0.17 -63.09 -82.12
CA ALA A 613 -0.68 -64.46 -82.00
C ALA A 613 -1.63 -64.62 -80.81
N ALA A 614 -2.68 -65.44 -80.97
CA ALA A 614 -3.79 -65.56 -80.01
C ALA A 614 -3.35 -66.02 -78.61
N ASP A 615 -2.33 -66.86 -78.52
CA ASP A 615 -1.74 -67.35 -77.26
C ASP A 615 -0.99 -66.25 -76.47
N LYS A 616 -0.70 -65.11 -77.11
CA LYS A 616 0.03 -63.99 -76.50
C LYS A 616 -0.86 -62.82 -76.10
N LEU A 617 -2.12 -62.77 -76.52
CA LEU A 617 -2.99 -61.60 -76.33
C LEU A 617 -3.26 -61.25 -74.86
N GLU A 618 -3.30 -62.23 -73.95
CA GLU A 618 -3.46 -61.95 -72.51
C GLU A 618 -2.14 -61.51 -71.86
N ARG A 619 -1.02 -62.01 -72.37
CA ARG A 619 0.31 -61.84 -71.77
C ARG A 619 1.03 -60.56 -72.17
N ILE A 620 0.69 -59.95 -73.32
CA ILE A 620 1.30 -58.67 -73.76
C ILE A 620 1.11 -57.49 -72.79
N PHE A 621 0.18 -57.61 -71.83
CA PHE A 621 -0.03 -56.61 -70.79
C PHE A 621 0.72 -56.92 -69.49
N GLU A 622 1.39 -58.07 -69.37
CA GLU A 622 2.26 -58.42 -68.26
C GLU A 622 3.58 -57.64 -68.30
N SER A 623 4.12 -57.33 -67.13
CA SER A 623 5.31 -56.48 -67.01
C SER A 623 6.57 -57.19 -67.49
N PHE A 624 7.39 -56.49 -68.27
CA PHE A 624 8.68 -56.97 -68.79
C PHE A 624 8.57 -58.12 -69.81
N GLU A 625 7.37 -58.43 -70.30
CA GLU A 625 7.22 -59.45 -71.33
C GLU A 625 7.64 -58.89 -72.70
N GLN A 626 8.56 -59.60 -73.37
CA GLN A 626 9.00 -59.31 -74.74
C GLN A 626 8.83 -60.58 -75.58
N ALA A 627 8.45 -60.45 -76.84
CA ALA A 627 8.27 -61.61 -77.71
C ALA A 627 9.63 -62.30 -77.99
N GLU A 628 9.85 -63.49 -77.45
CA GLU A 628 11.06 -64.29 -77.71
C GLU A 628 11.08 -64.84 -79.15
N GLY A 629 12.17 -64.59 -79.86
CA GLY A 629 12.41 -65.03 -81.24
C GLY A 629 13.38 -64.09 -81.98
N SER A 630 13.87 -64.49 -83.15
CA SER A 630 14.87 -63.77 -83.98
C SER A 630 14.54 -62.32 -84.35
N THR A 631 13.34 -61.84 -84.02
CA THR A 631 12.86 -60.45 -84.10
C THR A 631 13.26 -59.57 -82.90
N ALA A 632 13.79 -60.13 -81.81
CA ALA A 632 14.19 -59.39 -80.61
C ALA A 632 15.44 -58.50 -80.79
N ARG A 633 16.28 -58.79 -81.80
CA ARG A 633 17.51 -58.02 -82.05
C ARG A 633 17.34 -56.77 -82.90
N GLU A 634 16.27 -56.67 -83.69
CA GLU A 634 16.07 -55.52 -84.61
C GLU A 634 15.22 -54.38 -84.04
N TYR A 635 14.31 -54.62 -83.08
CA TYR A 635 13.36 -53.59 -82.63
C TYR A 635 13.15 -53.56 -81.11
N GLY A 636 14.22 -53.55 -80.32
CA GLY A 636 14.17 -53.59 -78.84
C GLY A 636 13.32 -52.49 -78.19
N GLY A 637 12.52 -52.86 -77.18
CA GLY A 637 11.72 -51.98 -76.32
C GLY A 637 11.60 -52.54 -74.90
N THR A 638 11.18 -51.76 -73.90
CA THR A 638 11.31 -52.10 -72.47
C THR A 638 10.32 -53.13 -71.94
N GLY A 639 9.26 -53.46 -72.68
CA GLY A 639 8.19 -54.35 -72.22
C GLY A 639 7.32 -53.75 -71.09
N LEU A 640 7.43 -52.45 -70.82
CA LEU A 640 6.68 -51.76 -69.75
C LEU A 640 5.54 -50.87 -70.26
N GLY A 641 5.63 -50.40 -71.51
CA GLY A 641 4.68 -49.41 -72.05
C GLY A 641 3.23 -49.86 -72.06
N LEU A 642 2.95 -51.12 -72.45
CA LEU A 642 1.56 -51.65 -72.49
C LEU A 642 0.98 -51.90 -71.10
N THR A 643 1.79 -52.36 -70.14
CA THR A 643 1.37 -52.49 -68.74
C THR A 643 1.02 -51.14 -68.13
N ILE A 644 1.86 -50.12 -68.35
CA ILE A 644 1.63 -48.75 -67.88
C ILE A 644 0.35 -48.20 -68.51
N THR A 645 0.17 -48.39 -69.82
CA THR A 645 -1.05 -47.98 -70.53
C THR A 645 -2.30 -48.63 -69.94
N LYS A 646 -2.29 -49.95 -69.68
CA LYS A 646 -3.44 -50.65 -69.08
C LYS A 646 -3.80 -50.09 -67.71
N GLN A 647 -2.81 -49.89 -66.84
CA GLN A 647 -3.06 -49.35 -65.50
C GLN A 647 -3.57 -47.90 -65.54
N LEU A 648 -3.04 -47.06 -66.43
CA LEU A 648 -3.52 -45.70 -66.59
C LEU A 648 -4.98 -45.67 -67.08
N VAL A 649 -5.36 -46.54 -68.02
CA VAL A 649 -6.75 -46.65 -68.48
C VAL A 649 -7.68 -47.10 -67.34
N GLU A 650 -7.27 -48.10 -66.55
CA GLU A 650 -8.05 -48.58 -65.40
C GLU A 650 -8.21 -47.51 -64.32
N LEU A 651 -7.18 -46.69 -64.07
CA LEU A 651 -7.25 -45.56 -63.14
C LEU A 651 -8.25 -44.48 -63.61
N HIS A 652 -8.41 -44.31 -64.93
CA HIS A 652 -9.46 -43.44 -65.50
C HIS A 652 -10.86 -44.07 -65.42
N GLY A 653 -11.01 -45.26 -64.82
CA GLY A 653 -12.29 -46.00 -64.78
C GLY A 653 -12.66 -46.66 -66.11
N GLY A 654 -11.69 -46.78 -67.03
CA GLY A 654 -11.81 -47.38 -68.34
C GLY A 654 -11.36 -48.84 -68.38
N LYS A 655 -11.52 -49.48 -69.54
CA LYS A 655 -10.97 -50.80 -69.85
C LYS A 655 -10.23 -50.76 -71.18
N ILE A 656 -9.12 -51.47 -71.29
CA ILE A 656 -8.40 -51.69 -72.55
C ILE A 656 -8.58 -53.14 -73.01
N THR A 657 -8.85 -53.32 -74.29
CA THR A 657 -8.97 -54.61 -74.96
C THR A 657 -8.15 -54.61 -76.24
N VAL A 658 -7.75 -55.80 -76.69
CA VAL A 658 -7.01 -56.00 -77.93
C VAL A 658 -7.70 -57.06 -78.77
N GLN A 659 -7.80 -56.80 -80.07
CA GLN A 659 -8.18 -57.78 -81.08
C GLN A 659 -7.09 -57.79 -82.14
N SER A 660 -6.57 -58.96 -82.50
CA SER A 660 -5.51 -59.05 -83.50
C SER A 660 -5.53 -60.40 -84.18
N GLU A 661 -5.18 -60.40 -85.47
CA GLU A 661 -5.00 -61.60 -86.27
C GLU A 661 -3.62 -61.55 -86.92
N LEU A 662 -2.86 -62.64 -86.79
CA LEU A 662 -1.47 -62.71 -87.22
C LEU A 662 -1.39 -62.53 -88.76
N GLY A 663 -0.59 -61.55 -89.20
CA GLY A 663 -0.41 -61.20 -90.61
C GLY A 663 -1.46 -60.24 -91.18
N ILE A 664 -2.46 -59.81 -90.41
CA ILE A 664 -3.50 -58.86 -90.85
C ILE A 664 -3.37 -57.51 -90.15
N GLY A 665 -3.15 -57.51 -88.83
CA GLY A 665 -3.03 -56.28 -88.05
C GLY A 665 -3.52 -56.42 -86.60
N SER A 666 -3.43 -55.32 -85.85
CA SER A 666 -3.90 -55.28 -84.46
C SER A 666 -4.81 -54.08 -84.22
N GLN A 667 -5.73 -54.24 -83.29
CA GLN A 667 -6.66 -53.21 -82.86
C GLN A 667 -6.68 -53.14 -81.33
N PHE A 668 -6.21 -52.01 -80.79
CA PHE A 668 -6.25 -51.70 -79.37
C PHE A 668 -7.38 -50.72 -79.09
N THR A 669 -8.33 -51.11 -78.25
CA THR A 669 -9.47 -50.27 -77.87
C THR A 669 -9.42 -49.98 -76.38
N PHE A 670 -9.49 -48.71 -75.99
CA PHE A 670 -9.63 -48.34 -74.58
C PHE A 670 -10.82 -47.41 -74.34
N THR A 671 -11.45 -47.51 -73.17
CA THR A 671 -12.60 -46.68 -72.80
C THR A 671 -12.23 -45.56 -71.83
N LEU A 672 -12.95 -44.44 -71.92
CA LEU A 672 -12.88 -43.32 -70.98
C LEU A 672 -14.29 -42.80 -70.63
N PRO A 673 -14.50 -42.25 -69.43
CA PRO A 673 -15.76 -41.58 -69.08
C PRO A 673 -15.96 -40.31 -69.89
N ILE A 674 -17.21 -40.01 -70.26
CA ILE A 674 -17.58 -38.75 -70.91
C ILE A 674 -17.90 -37.71 -69.84
N ALA A 675 -17.39 -36.48 -70.00
CA ALA A 675 -17.62 -35.41 -69.03
C ALA A 675 -19.09 -34.96 -69.01
N GLU A 676 -19.69 -34.91 -67.81
CA GLU A 676 -21.06 -34.41 -67.59
C GLU A 676 -21.08 -32.87 -67.75
N ASN A 677 -21.65 -32.39 -68.87
CA ASN A 677 -21.82 -30.97 -69.25
C ASN A 677 -20.58 -30.17 -69.66
N THR A 678 -20.29 -30.16 -70.98
CA THR A 678 -20.14 -28.90 -71.72
C THR A 678 -20.40 -29.13 -73.22
N ILE A 679 -21.60 -28.77 -73.67
CA ILE A 679 -21.78 -28.32 -75.06
C ILE A 679 -20.82 -27.12 -75.22
N LYS A 680 -19.90 -27.18 -76.20
CA LYS A 680 -19.06 -26.03 -76.57
C LYS A 680 -19.98 -24.83 -76.82
N ASN A 681 -19.89 -23.79 -75.99
CA ASN A 681 -20.30 -22.45 -76.39
C ASN A 681 -19.23 -21.42 -75.99
N PRO A 682 -18.91 -20.44 -76.85
CA PRO A 682 -17.69 -19.65 -76.78
C PRO A 682 -17.94 -18.24 -76.21
N SER A 683 -17.22 -17.84 -75.16
CA SER A 683 -17.00 -16.47 -74.61
C SER A 683 -16.75 -16.59 -73.09
N GLU A 684 -15.91 -15.83 -72.37
CA GLU A 684 -15.09 -14.65 -72.63
C GLU A 684 -14.08 -14.51 -71.46
N ASN A 685 -12.88 -13.99 -71.76
CA ASN A 685 -12.02 -13.16 -70.92
C ASN A 685 -11.53 -13.62 -69.52
N ARG A 686 -10.26 -14.02 -69.47
CA ARG A 686 -9.29 -13.49 -68.48
C ARG A 686 -7.84 -13.63 -68.96
N VAL A 687 -7.42 -12.68 -69.80
CA VAL A 687 -6.03 -12.21 -69.87
C VAL A 687 -5.96 -10.92 -69.05
N LYS A 688 -5.13 -10.89 -68.00
CA LYS A 688 -4.27 -9.76 -67.58
C LYS A 688 -3.79 -9.90 -66.13
N ASN A 689 -2.51 -9.57 -65.95
CA ASN A 689 -1.79 -9.17 -64.73
C ASN A 689 -0.96 -10.24 -63.99
N LEU A 690 0.21 -10.53 -64.54
CA LEU A 690 1.40 -10.96 -63.81
C LEU A 690 2.52 -9.95 -64.08
N SER A 691 2.79 -9.03 -63.16
CA SER A 691 4.01 -8.20 -63.12
C SER A 691 4.14 -7.43 -61.80
N LYS A 692 4.93 -7.96 -60.85
CA LYS A 692 5.97 -7.23 -60.06
C LYS A 692 6.43 -8.05 -58.82
N PRO A 693 7.74 -8.29 -58.63
CA PRO A 693 8.31 -8.75 -57.36
C PRO A 693 8.81 -7.58 -56.48
N LEU A 694 8.66 -7.73 -55.15
CA LEU A 694 9.17 -6.81 -54.11
C LEU A 694 10.68 -7.04 -53.85
N GLN A 695 11.44 -5.94 -53.70
CA GLN A 695 12.86 -5.91 -53.35
C GLN A 695 13.09 -5.99 -51.82
N ILE A 696 14.20 -6.61 -51.42
CA ILE A 696 14.73 -6.69 -50.04
C ILE A 696 15.99 -5.80 -49.96
N ASN A 697 16.12 -4.99 -48.91
CA ASN A 697 17.36 -4.26 -48.56
C ASN A 697 17.90 -4.75 -47.19
N PRO A 698 19.19 -5.13 -47.08
CA PRO A 698 19.84 -5.40 -45.79
C PRO A 698 20.90 -4.33 -45.46
N LEU A 699 20.85 -3.74 -44.26
CA LEU A 699 22.00 -3.06 -43.65
C LEU A 699 21.90 -3.15 -42.12
N ILE A 700 22.96 -3.64 -41.47
CA ILE A 700 23.77 -2.90 -40.47
C ILE A 700 24.95 -3.79 -40.05
N ALA A 701 26.15 -3.24 -40.23
CA ALA A 701 27.44 -3.82 -39.88
C ALA A 701 27.80 -3.57 -38.40
N ILE A 702 28.55 -4.52 -37.84
CA ILE A 702 29.13 -4.52 -36.49
C ILE A 702 30.43 -3.70 -36.49
N ASN A 703 30.68 -2.92 -35.43
CA ASN A 703 32.01 -2.41 -35.11
C ASN A 703 32.29 -2.57 -33.60
N PRO A 704 33.40 -3.23 -33.19
CA PRO A 704 33.79 -3.38 -31.79
C PRO A 704 34.91 -2.39 -31.44
N ASN A 705 34.69 -1.51 -30.45
CA ASN A 705 35.72 -0.93 -29.57
C ASN A 705 35.12 0.20 -28.72
N PHE A 706 35.01 0.01 -27.41
CA PHE A 706 35.01 1.13 -26.46
C PHE A 706 35.71 0.74 -25.15
N SER A 707 36.80 1.46 -24.87
CA SER A 707 37.54 1.50 -23.62
C SER A 707 36.86 2.42 -22.59
N LYS A 708 37.08 2.14 -21.29
CA LYS A 708 36.56 2.85 -20.09
C LYS A 708 36.74 4.38 -20.09
N PRO A 709 35.88 5.09 -19.34
CA PRO A 709 36.31 6.23 -18.52
C PRO A 709 35.98 6.04 -17.02
N PHE A 710 36.97 6.31 -16.16
CA PHE A 710 36.75 6.62 -14.74
C PHE A 710 36.13 8.03 -14.64
N MET A 711 35.04 8.19 -13.88
CA MET A 711 34.55 9.50 -13.41
C MET A 711 34.73 9.58 -11.90
N ASP A 712 35.19 10.74 -11.41
CA ASP A 712 35.22 11.09 -9.99
C ASP A 712 33.78 11.16 -9.45
N TYR A 713 33.45 10.29 -8.50
CA TYR A 713 32.15 10.28 -7.84
C TYR A 713 32.18 11.13 -6.56
N SER A 714 31.15 11.96 -6.38
CA SER A 714 30.85 12.61 -5.09
C SER A 714 30.57 11.57 -3.99
N PRO A 715 30.91 11.84 -2.71
CA PRO A 715 30.56 10.98 -1.58
C PRO A 715 29.07 10.63 -1.45
N GLU A 716 28.18 11.42 -2.03
CA GLU A 716 26.72 11.23 -2.00
C GLU A 716 26.16 10.35 -3.13
N THR A 717 27.02 9.83 -4.02
CA THR A 717 26.57 9.04 -5.17
C THR A 717 26.18 7.62 -4.74
N ILE A 718 24.95 7.21 -5.06
CA ILE A 718 24.42 5.87 -4.77
C ILE A 718 25.20 4.82 -5.57
N LYS A 719 25.75 3.82 -4.87
CA LYS A 719 26.56 2.73 -5.44
C LYS A 719 25.71 1.46 -5.62
N ILE A 720 25.65 0.93 -6.83
CA ILE A 720 24.92 -0.31 -7.17
C ILE A 720 25.91 -1.34 -7.70
N LEU A 721 25.89 -2.56 -7.15
CA LEU A 721 26.67 -3.69 -7.64
C LEU A 721 25.80 -4.60 -8.51
N ILE A 722 26.19 -4.81 -9.76
CA ILE A 722 25.58 -5.77 -10.69
C ILE A 722 26.40 -7.05 -10.69
N VAL A 723 25.73 -8.20 -10.55
CA VAL A 723 26.36 -9.53 -10.58
C VAL A 723 25.61 -10.42 -11.57
N ASP A 724 26.27 -10.78 -12.67
CA ASP A 724 25.68 -11.56 -13.78
C ASP A 724 26.83 -12.18 -14.59
N ASP A 725 26.71 -13.43 -15.07
CA ASP A 725 27.78 -14.11 -15.82
C ASP A 725 27.81 -13.74 -17.30
N GLU A 726 26.67 -13.35 -17.87
CA GLU A 726 26.53 -13.00 -19.27
C GLU A 726 26.94 -11.53 -19.55
N VAL A 727 27.96 -11.35 -20.40
CA VAL A 727 28.54 -10.02 -20.73
C VAL A 727 27.49 -9.05 -21.28
N VAL A 728 26.54 -9.56 -22.07
CA VAL A 728 25.48 -8.76 -22.69
C VAL A 728 24.53 -8.18 -21.64
N ASN A 729 24.13 -8.97 -20.64
CA ASN A 729 23.20 -8.55 -19.60
C ASN A 729 23.81 -7.48 -18.69
N ARG A 730 25.07 -7.67 -18.27
CA ARG A 730 25.81 -6.67 -17.49
C ARG A 730 25.91 -5.33 -18.22
N GLN A 731 26.20 -5.36 -19.52
CA GLN A 731 26.32 -4.13 -20.33
C GLN A 731 24.98 -3.39 -20.42
N VAL A 732 23.86 -4.10 -20.55
CA VAL A 732 22.52 -3.50 -20.59
C VAL A 732 22.17 -2.83 -19.25
N LEU A 733 22.41 -3.51 -18.13
CA LEU A 733 22.20 -2.96 -16.79
C LEU A 733 23.10 -1.74 -16.53
N PHE A 734 24.39 -1.84 -16.89
CA PHE A 734 25.33 -0.74 -16.76
C PHE A 734 24.88 0.51 -17.53
N ASN A 735 24.46 0.35 -18.79
CA ASN A 735 23.98 1.47 -19.61
C ASN A 735 22.72 2.11 -18.99
N ASN A 736 21.77 1.30 -18.54
CA ASN A 736 20.52 1.81 -17.96
C ASN A 736 20.74 2.57 -16.64
N LEU A 737 21.64 2.09 -15.78
CA LEU A 737 21.91 2.68 -14.47
C LEU A 737 22.85 3.88 -14.54
N SER A 738 23.87 3.82 -15.40
CA SER A 738 24.83 4.93 -15.58
C SER A 738 24.15 6.19 -16.14
N LEU A 739 23.14 6.03 -17.02
CA LEU A 739 22.32 7.14 -17.52
C LEU A 739 21.45 7.83 -16.44
N ASN A 740 21.33 7.24 -15.26
CA ASN A 740 20.52 7.75 -14.13
C ASN A 740 21.39 8.19 -12.93
N ASN A 741 22.66 8.52 -13.17
CA ASN A 741 23.62 9.02 -12.17
C ASN A 741 23.90 8.05 -10.99
N TYR A 742 23.76 6.74 -11.21
CA TYR A 742 24.23 5.73 -10.24
C TYR A 742 25.71 5.41 -10.48
N ALA A 743 26.47 5.20 -9.39
CA ALA A 743 27.80 4.63 -9.47
C ALA A 743 27.68 3.10 -9.58
N VAL A 744 28.06 2.54 -10.74
CA VAL A 744 27.79 1.14 -11.06
C VAL A 744 29.06 0.31 -11.00
N PHE A 745 29.05 -0.73 -10.17
CA PHE A 745 30.09 -1.75 -10.06
C PHE A 745 29.59 -3.05 -10.69
N GLN A 746 30.48 -3.84 -11.25
CA GLN A 746 30.14 -5.09 -11.95
C GLN A 746 31.00 -6.23 -11.43
N ALA A 747 30.38 -7.39 -11.24
CA ALA A 747 31.03 -8.67 -10.98
C ALA A 747 30.52 -9.71 -11.99
N THR A 748 31.41 -10.60 -12.41
CA THR A 748 31.13 -11.64 -13.42
C THR A 748 30.58 -12.93 -12.82
N ASN A 749 30.65 -13.09 -11.51
CA ASN A 749 30.14 -14.25 -10.79
C ASN A 749 29.97 -13.91 -9.30
N GLY A 750 29.33 -14.80 -8.54
CA GLY A 750 29.08 -14.58 -7.12
C GLY A 750 30.32 -14.51 -6.23
N GLU A 751 31.41 -15.22 -6.55
CA GLU A 751 32.65 -15.21 -5.75
C GLU A 751 33.30 -13.83 -5.82
N GLU A 752 33.42 -13.29 -7.04
CA GLU A 752 33.92 -11.94 -7.27
C GLU A 752 33.07 -10.87 -6.57
N ALA A 753 31.74 -11.05 -6.51
CA ALA A 753 30.86 -10.13 -5.80
C ALA A 753 31.13 -10.11 -4.29
N LEU A 754 31.35 -11.29 -3.68
CA LEU A 754 31.70 -11.41 -2.26
C LEU A 754 33.10 -10.84 -1.99
N GLU A 755 34.07 -11.14 -2.85
CA GLU A 755 35.43 -10.59 -2.74
C GLU A 755 35.44 -9.06 -2.83
N LEU A 756 34.67 -8.46 -3.74
CA LEU A 756 34.60 -7.00 -3.85
C LEU A 756 34.09 -6.36 -2.55
N ILE A 757 33.09 -6.97 -1.90
CA ILE A 757 32.52 -6.49 -0.64
C ILE A 757 33.51 -6.68 0.52
N GLU A 758 34.25 -7.80 0.54
CA GLU A 758 35.31 -8.03 1.52
C GLU A 758 36.48 -7.05 1.39
N HIS A 759 36.87 -6.71 0.16
CA HIS A 759 37.91 -5.74 -0.14
C HIS A 759 37.48 -4.26 0.05
N GLY A 760 36.31 -4.02 0.63
CA GLY A 760 35.88 -2.70 1.10
C GLY A 760 34.87 -1.98 0.21
N LEU A 761 34.35 -2.62 -0.85
CA LEU A 761 33.21 -2.08 -1.58
C LEU A 761 31.96 -2.12 -0.68
N LYS A 762 31.37 -0.95 -0.42
CA LYS A 762 30.09 -0.82 0.29
C LYS A 762 29.00 -0.38 -0.69
N PRO A 763 28.33 -1.33 -1.39
CA PRO A 763 27.22 -0.99 -2.25
C PRO A 763 25.98 -0.60 -1.43
N ASN A 764 25.18 0.33 -1.94
CA ASN A 764 23.87 0.65 -1.37
C ASN A 764 22.79 -0.35 -1.83
N MET A 765 23.06 -1.13 -2.89
CA MET A 765 22.16 -2.15 -3.42
C MET A 765 22.93 -3.15 -4.28
N ILE A 766 22.44 -4.40 -4.32
CA ILE A 766 22.93 -5.44 -5.23
C ILE A 766 21.82 -5.91 -6.17
N LEU A 767 22.12 -5.94 -7.47
CA LEU A 767 21.33 -6.63 -8.49
C LEU A 767 22.04 -7.93 -8.85
N LEU A 768 21.41 -9.07 -8.57
CA LEU A 768 22.10 -10.37 -8.54
C LEU A 768 21.38 -11.40 -9.41
N ASP A 769 22.05 -11.95 -10.40
CA ASP A 769 21.51 -13.09 -11.14
C ASP A 769 21.41 -14.34 -10.26
N VAL A 770 20.33 -15.08 -10.42
CA VAL A 770 20.11 -16.37 -9.76
C VAL A 770 20.96 -17.47 -10.40
N MET A 771 21.05 -17.49 -11.74
CA MET A 771 21.63 -18.59 -12.50
C MET A 771 23.07 -18.26 -12.90
N MET A 772 24.03 -18.53 -12.02
CA MET A 772 25.45 -18.27 -12.26
C MET A 772 26.31 -19.53 -12.04
N PRO A 773 27.48 -19.64 -12.71
CA PRO A 773 28.42 -20.72 -12.49
C PRO A 773 29.04 -20.68 -11.08
N LYS A 774 29.44 -21.86 -10.59
CA LYS A 774 30.07 -22.10 -9.27
C LYS A 774 29.15 -21.89 -8.06
N ILE A 775 28.70 -20.66 -7.82
CA ILE A 775 27.79 -20.33 -6.72
C ILE A 775 26.57 -19.60 -7.24
N THR A 776 25.41 -20.00 -6.75
CA THR A 776 24.11 -19.46 -7.18
C THR A 776 23.80 -18.13 -6.51
N GLY A 777 22.93 -17.32 -7.12
CA GLY A 777 22.48 -16.06 -6.50
C GLY A 777 21.78 -16.25 -5.15
N TYR A 778 21.16 -17.42 -4.92
CA TYR A 778 20.57 -17.75 -3.61
C TYR A 778 21.64 -17.93 -2.54
N GLU A 779 22.71 -18.66 -2.84
CA GLU A 779 23.82 -18.89 -1.90
C GLU A 779 24.57 -17.58 -1.59
N VAL A 780 24.77 -16.71 -2.58
CA VAL A 780 25.35 -15.38 -2.37
C VAL A 780 24.46 -14.53 -1.45
N THR A 781 23.14 -14.56 -1.66
CA THR A 781 22.18 -13.84 -0.80
C THR A 781 22.26 -14.35 0.64
N GLN A 782 22.29 -15.66 0.83
CA GLN A 782 22.40 -16.27 2.16
C GLN A 782 23.68 -15.84 2.88
N LYS A 783 24.84 -15.93 2.21
CA LYS A 783 26.13 -15.50 2.76
C LYS A 783 26.15 -14.01 3.12
N LEU A 784 25.53 -13.16 2.31
CA LEU A 784 25.43 -11.73 2.61
C LEU A 784 24.51 -11.45 3.81
N ARG A 785 23.46 -12.26 4.00
CA ARG A 785 22.53 -12.12 5.12
C ARG A 785 23.10 -12.57 6.47
N GLU A 786 24.16 -13.37 6.48
CA GLU A 786 24.93 -13.64 7.69
C GLU A 786 25.65 -12.40 8.22
N ARG A 787 25.90 -11.40 7.36
CA ARG A 787 26.68 -10.20 7.69
C ARG A 787 25.87 -8.89 7.65
N PHE A 788 24.85 -8.80 6.81
CA PHE A 788 24.07 -7.58 6.58
C PHE A 788 22.57 -7.86 6.60
N ASN A 789 21.83 -7.07 7.38
CA ASN A 789 20.37 -7.18 7.43
C ASN A 789 19.74 -6.68 6.11
N ALA A 790 18.50 -7.10 5.85
CA ALA A 790 17.78 -6.75 4.62
C ALA A 790 17.54 -5.24 4.45
N THR A 791 17.44 -4.49 5.55
CA THR A 791 17.30 -3.02 5.54
C THR A 791 18.63 -2.29 5.32
N GLU A 792 19.75 -2.92 5.67
CA GLU A 792 21.10 -2.35 5.51
C GLU A 792 21.64 -2.55 4.10
N LEU A 793 21.43 -3.74 3.52
CA LEU A 793 21.87 -4.08 2.17
C LEU A 793 20.73 -4.72 1.36
N PRO A 794 19.98 -3.91 0.60
CA PRO A 794 18.96 -4.39 -0.31
C PRO A 794 19.54 -5.26 -1.44
N ILE A 795 18.96 -6.45 -1.64
CA ILE A 795 19.33 -7.38 -2.71
C ILE A 795 18.09 -7.66 -3.57
N ILE A 796 18.18 -7.37 -4.88
CA ILE A 796 17.15 -7.71 -5.87
C ILE A 796 17.68 -8.84 -6.75
N LEU A 797 16.96 -9.97 -6.76
CA LEU A 797 17.31 -11.12 -7.58
C LEU A 797 16.80 -10.95 -9.02
N LEU A 798 17.66 -11.11 -10.02
CA LEU A 798 17.32 -11.13 -11.43
C LEU A 798 17.24 -12.60 -11.89
N THR A 799 16.13 -13.02 -12.49
CA THR A 799 15.94 -14.44 -12.85
C THR A 799 15.26 -14.65 -14.19
N ALA A 800 15.70 -15.67 -14.94
CA ALA A 800 14.99 -16.19 -16.11
C ALA A 800 13.98 -17.29 -15.75
N LYS A 801 13.94 -17.72 -14.48
CA LYS A 801 13.03 -18.76 -14.01
C LYS A 801 11.63 -18.18 -13.79
N THR A 802 10.63 -18.89 -14.30
CA THR A 802 9.22 -18.44 -14.30
C THR A 802 8.34 -19.20 -13.30
N GLN A 803 8.92 -20.06 -12.46
CA GLN A 803 8.16 -20.83 -11.47
C GLN A 803 8.06 -20.06 -10.15
N VAL A 804 6.85 -20.02 -9.58
CA VAL A 804 6.56 -19.34 -8.30
C VAL A 804 7.42 -19.86 -7.15
N GLN A 805 7.81 -21.13 -7.18
CA GLN A 805 8.68 -21.73 -6.16
C GLN A 805 10.08 -21.11 -6.13
N ASP A 806 10.66 -20.73 -7.28
CA ASP A 806 11.97 -20.09 -7.35
C ASP A 806 11.94 -18.65 -6.76
N ILE A 807 10.79 -17.98 -6.88
CA ILE A 807 10.54 -16.64 -6.31
C ILE A 807 10.44 -16.72 -4.78
N VAL A 808 9.61 -17.64 -4.27
CA VAL A 808 9.43 -17.87 -2.84
C VAL A 808 10.75 -18.28 -2.18
N THR A 809 11.53 -19.11 -2.86
CA THR A 809 12.86 -19.52 -2.39
C THR A 809 13.79 -18.31 -2.25
N GLY A 810 13.82 -17.40 -3.24
CA GLY A 810 14.65 -16.20 -3.18
C GLY A 810 14.30 -15.25 -2.03
N LEU A 811 13.01 -15.01 -1.80
CA LEU A 811 12.55 -14.17 -0.69
C LEU A 811 12.84 -14.82 0.67
N ASN A 812 12.64 -16.14 0.81
CA ASN A 812 12.95 -16.87 2.05
C ASN A 812 14.45 -16.90 2.37
N MET A 813 15.32 -16.81 1.36
CA MET A 813 16.78 -16.68 1.54
C MET A 813 17.21 -15.24 1.92
N GLY A 814 16.26 -14.31 2.04
CA GLY A 814 16.49 -12.94 2.51
C GLY A 814 16.63 -11.90 1.39
N ALA A 815 16.33 -12.21 0.14
CA ALA A 815 16.25 -11.19 -0.90
C ALA A 815 15.09 -10.21 -0.61
N ASN A 816 15.30 -8.93 -0.91
CA ASN A 816 14.29 -7.90 -0.70
C ASN A 816 13.22 -7.92 -1.79
N ASP A 817 13.60 -8.34 -3.00
CA ASP A 817 12.73 -8.42 -4.15
C ASP A 817 13.33 -9.29 -5.27
N TYR A 818 12.56 -9.50 -6.33
CA TYR A 818 12.99 -10.21 -7.53
C TYR A 818 12.43 -9.57 -8.81
N MET A 819 13.14 -9.73 -9.92
CA MET A 819 12.73 -9.30 -11.25
C MET A 819 13.00 -10.37 -12.32
N MET A 820 12.09 -10.49 -13.29
CA MET A 820 12.22 -11.45 -14.39
C MET A 820 12.97 -10.85 -15.59
N LYS A 821 13.84 -11.65 -16.22
CA LYS A 821 14.53 -11.32 -17.48
C LYS A 821 13.69 -11.79 -18.69
N PRO A 822 13.53 -10.98 -19.75
CA PRO A 822 13.97 -9.58 -19.90
C PRO A 822 13.08 -8.61 -19.11
N PHE A 823 13.68 -7.61 -18.44
CA PHE A 823 12.98 -6.61 -17.63
C PHE A 823 12.84 -5.27 -18.36
N ALA A 824 11.77 -4.53 -18.07
CA ALA A 824 11.58 -3.17 -18.55
C ALA A 824 12.43 -2.17 -17.74
N LYS A 825 13.01 -1.18 -18.41
CA LYS A 825 13.88 -0.15 -17.79
C LYS A 825 13.19 0.58 -16.64
N ASP A 826 11.96 1.04 -16.85
CA ASP A 826 11.25 1.87 -15.87
C ASP A 826 10.85 1.08 -14.61
N GLU A 827 10.53 -0.21 -14.78
CA GLU A 827 10.24 -1.12 -13.66
C GLU A 827 11.48 -1.33 -12.79
N LEU A 828 12.64 -1.57 -13.42
CA LEU A 828 13.91 -1.74 -12.71
C LEU A 828 14.25 -0.49 -11.89
N LEU A 829 14.17 0.70 -12.50
CA LEU A 829 14.47 1.95 -11.81
C LEU A 829 13.50 2.25 -10.68
N ALA A 830 12.22 1.92 -10.83
CA ALA A 830 11.22 2.10 -9.77
C ALA A 830 11.53 1.22 -8.56
N ARG A 831 11.85 -0.07 -8.76
CA ARG A 831 12.19 -0.98 -7.66
C ARG A 831 13.47 -0.57 -6.94
N ILE A 832 14.49 -0.15 -7.69
CA ILE A 832 15.74 0.37 -7.14
C ILE A 832 15.46 1.59 -6.23
N ARG A 833 14.69 2.57 -6.71
CA ARG A 833 14.34 3.78 -5.92
C ARG A 833 13.59 3.43 -4.64
N THR A 834 12.61 2.54 -4.70
CA THR A 834 11.81 2.12 -3.54
C THR A 834 12.70 1.53 -2.43
N HIS A 835 13.55 0.56 -2.78
CA HIS A 835 14.36 -0.13 -1.77
C HIS A 835 15.49 0.75 -1.21
N ILE A 836 16.05 1.66 -2.02
CA ILE A 836 17.01 2.67 -1.52
C ILE A 836 16.33 3.63 -0.54
N ASN A 837 15.13 4.12 -0.84
CA ASN A 837 14.41 5.03 0.04
C ASN A 837 14.07 4.37 1.39
N ILE A 838 13.65 3.11 1.38
CA ILE A 838 13.37 2.35 2.60
C ILE A 838 14.63 2.21 3.46
N SER A 839 15.76 1.84 2.85
CA SER A 839 17.04 1.72 3.55
C SER A 839 17.48 3.06 4.16
N ARG A 840 17.31 4.17 3.43
CA ARG A 840 17.63 5.53 3.91
C ARG A 840 16.76 5.96 5.10
N LEU A 841 15.45 5.78 5.02
CA LEU A 841 14.53 6.12 6.12
C LEU A 841 14.83 5.32 7.39
N HIS A 842 15.21 4.05 7.24
CA HIS A 842 15.62 3.23 8.38
C HIS A 842 16.91 3.75 9.03
N ALA A 843 17.89 4.14 8.22
CA ALA A 843 19.12 4.75 8.72
C ALA A 843 18.86 6.11 9.41
N GLU A 844 17.94 6.93 8.89
CA GLU A 844 17.52 8.19 9.51
C GLU A 844 16.79 7.97 10.84
N ASN A 845 15.88 6.99 10.93
CA ASN A 845 15.22 6.65 12.19
C ASN A 845 16.19 6.13 13.25
N LEU A 846 17.14 5.27 12.86
CA LEU A 846 18.17 4.78 13.79
C LEU A 846 19.06 5.92 14.28
N ARG A 847 19.38 6.87 13.39
CA ARG A 847 20.12 8.09 13.74
C ARG A 847 19.36 8.96 14.73
N LEU A 848 18.07 9.22 14.49
CA LEU A 848 17.22 10.00 15.40
C LEU A 848 17.12 9.33 16.79
N ALA A 849 16.92 8.01 16.83
CA ALA A 849 16.93 7.25 18.07
C ALA A 849 18.29 7.37 18.82
N THR A 850 19.41 7.36 18.10
CA THR A 850 20.71 7.65 18.73
C THR A 850 20.87 9.10 19.18
N GLU A 851 20.30 10.08 18.49
CA GLU A 851 20.32 11.49 18.91
C GLU A 851 19.48 11.70 20.20
N LEU A 852 18.35 11.00 20.35
CA LEU A 852 17.54 10.96 21.57
C LEU A 852 18.29 10.26 22.72
N GLU A 853 18.95 9.13 22.47
CA GLU A 853 19.77 8.43 23.48
C GLU A 853 20.96 9.30 23.96
N VAL A 854 21.56 10.11 23.07
CA VAL A 854 22.59 11.07 23.47
C VAL A 854 22.03 12.10 24.45
N THR A 855 20.83 12.62 24.19
CA THR A 855 20.16 13.58 25.09
C THR A 855 19.87 12.97 26.46
N ARG A 856 19.36 11.73 26.49
CA ARG A 856 19.14 10.98 27.74
C ARG A 856 20.44 10.78 28.54
N ARG A 857 21.54 10.44 27.86
CA ARG A 857 22.86 10.33 28.50
C ARG A 857 23.37 11.66 29.02
N LEU A 858 23.13 12.76 28.28
CA LEU A 858 23.51 14.10 28.74
C LEU A 858 22.78 14.45 30.05
N GLN A 859 21.48 14.19 30.16
CA GLN A 859 20.74 14.37 31.41
C GLN A 859 21.32 13.54 32.55
N GLN A 860 21.54 12.23 32.33
CA GLN A 860 22.10 11.34 33.36
C GLN A 860 23.52 11.71 33.80
N MET A 861 24.33 12.33 32.94
CA MET A 861 25.69 12.76 33.29
C MET A 861 25.74 13.96 34.24
N ILE A 862 24.66 14.75 34.33
CA ILE A 862 24.63 16.01 35.08
C ILE A 862 23.88 15.85 36.41
N LEU A 863 23.02 14.83 36.55
CA LEU A 863 22.43 14.46 37.85
C LEU A 863 23.51 14.19 38.91
N PRO A 864 23.25 14.54 40.19
CA PRO A 864 24.23 14.40 41.27
C PRO A 864 24.58 12.93 41.48
N LYS A 865 25.87 12.64 41.65
CA LYS A 865 26.36 11.26 41.81
C LYS A 865 26.20 10.80 43.27
N PRO A 866 25.95 9.51 43.53
CA PRO A 866 25.88 9.00 44.90
C PRO A 866 27.14 9.30 45.74
N GLU A 867 28.31 9.33 45.09
CA GLU A 867 29.60 9.68 45.72
C GLU A 867 29.65 11.15 46.19
N GLU A 868 29.02 12.06 45.43
CA GLU A 868 28.91 13.49 45.75
C GLU A 868 27.89 13.73 46.87
N LEU A 869 26.76 13.02 46.84
CA LEU A 869 25.78 13.09 47.92
C LEU A 869 26.36 12.56 49.25
N ALA A 870 27.26 11.57 49.19
CA ALA A 870 27.89 10.99 50.36
C ALA A 870 28.91 11.93 51.06
N THR A 871 29.42 12.96 50.38
CA THR A 871 30.35 13.93 51.00
C THR A 871 29.66 14.90 51.95
N ILE A 872 28.34 15.07 51.83
CA ILE A 872 27.56 15.94 52.71
C ILE A 872 27.49 15.30 54.10
N HIS A 873 28.21 15.90 55.07
CA HIS A 873 28.41 15.27 56.36
C HIS A 873 27.17 15.29 57.27
N GLU A 874 26.34 16.34 57.22
CA GLU A 874 25.20 16.52 58.15
C GLU A 874 23.91 15.79 57.72
N LEU A 875 23.79 15.42 56.44
CA LEU A 875 22.59 14.82 55.84
C LEU A 875 22.90 13.47 55.20
N GLU A 876 21.96 12.53 55.26
CA GLU A 876 21.88 11.40 54.33
C GLU A 876 20.90 11.79 53.23
N ILE A 877 21.32 11.72 51.97
CA ILE A 877 20.53 12.17 50.82
C ILE A 877 20.49 11.07 49.77
N LEU A 878 19.32 10.82 49.20
CA LEU A 878 19.10 9.89 48.11
C LEU A 878 18.17 10.51 47.08
N GLY A 879 18.63 10.59 45.84
CA GLY A 879 17.81 10.92 44.67
C GLY A 879 17.52 9.68 43.83
N PHE A 880 16.31 9.59 43.32
CA PHE A 880 15.85 8.58 42.36
C PHE A 880 15.06 9.28 41.26
N MET A 881 15.30 8.89 40.01
CA MET A 881 14.57 9.39 38.85
C MET A 881 14.44 8.26 37.83
N GLU A 882 13.22 7.99 37.38
CA GLU A 882 12.89 7.04 36.32
C GLU A 882 11.98 7.74 35.29
N PRO A 883 12.47 7.99 34.06
CA PRO A 883 11.67 8.70 33.07
C PRO A 883 10.56 7.81 32.49
N ALA A 884 9.39 8.38 32.21
CA ALA A 884 8.25 7.68 31.60
C ALA A 884 8.42 7.42 30.09
N GLU A 885 9.17 8.29 29.40
CA GLU A 885 9.53 8.16 27.98
C GLU A 885 11.06 8.30 27.75
N GLU A 886 11.50 8.54 26.50
CA GLU A 886 12.93 8.55 26.13
C GLU A 886 13.73 9.69 26.79
N VAL A 887 13.11 10.86 27.05
CA VAL A 887 13.71 12.04 27.70
C VAL A 887 12.69 12.64 28.67
N GLY A 888 13.08 12.76 29.93
CA GLY A 888 12.22 13.25 31.01
C GLY A 888 12.24 14.78 31.19
N GLY A 889 11.14 15.32 31.71
CA GLY A 889 10.94 16.72 32.10
C GLY A 889 11.32 17.00 33.56
N ASP A 890 11.36 15.97 34.40
CA ASP A 890 11.70 16.11 35.81
C ASP A 890 13.14 16.61 36.02
N TYR A 891 13.31 17.43 37.05
CA TYR A 891 14.57 18.01 37.49
C TYR A 891 14.79 17.72 38.96
N TYR A 892 16.01 17.27 39.32
CA TYR A 892 16.52 17.44 40.68
C TYR A 892 18.04 17.68 40.66
N ASP A 893 18.52 18.44 41.64
CA ASP A 893 19.96 18.66 41.86
C ASP A 893 20.25 18.91 43.34
N VAL A 894 21.48 18.63 43.76
CA VAL A 894 21.95 18.83 45.13
C VAL A 894 23.35 19.44 45.07
N LEU A 895 23.48 20.65 45.62
CA LEU A 895 24.71 21.45 45.54
C LEU A 895 25.13 21.88 46.94
N GLU A 896 26.40 21.72 47.29
CA GLU A 896 26.96 22.24 48.53
C GLU A 896 27.92 23.40 48.23
N THR A 897 27.70 24.56 48.83
CA THR A 897 28.59 25.74 48.66
C THR A 897 28.70 26.48 49.99
N ASP A 898 29.93 26.71 50.45
CA ASP A 898 30.23 27.42 51.70
C ASP A 898 29.45 26.87 52.93
N GLY A 899 29.20 25.57 52.97
CA GLY A 899 28.48 24.88 54.07
C GLY A 899 26.95 24.95 54.00
N VAL A 900 26.37 25.56 52.95
CA VAL A 900 24.93 25.53 52.66
C VAL A 900 24.66 24.45 51.63
N VAL A 901 23.74 23.53 51.95
CA VAL A 901 23.28 22.49 51.02
C VAL A 901 22.01 23.00 50.34
N THR A 902 22.08 23.28 49.04
CA THR A 902 20.93 23.64 48.22
C THR A 902 20.40 22.44 47.47
N LEU A 903 19.11 22.21 47.57
CA LEU A 903 18.40 21.18 46.83
C LEU A 903 17.39 21.83 45.91
N GLY A 904 17.30 21.33 44.68
CA GLY A 904 16.26 21.71 43.76
C GLY A 904 15.48 20.47 43.33
N ILE A 905 14.16 20.62 43.23
CA ILE A 905 13.31 19.66 42.52
C ILE A 905 12.28 20.45 41.71
N GLY A 906 11.96 19.95 40.53
CA GLY A 906 10.99 20.59 39.66
C GLY A 906 10.52 19.66 38.56
N ASP A 907 9.44 20.04 37.91
CA ASP A 907 8.88 19.32 36.78
C ASP A 907 8.46 20.29 35.66
N VAL A 908 8.91 19.99 34.45
CA VAL A 908 8.58 20.73 33.24
C VAL A 908 7.32 20.14 32.62
N THR A 909 6.34 20.98 32.30
CA THR A 909 5.06 20.52 31.75
C THR A 909 5.24 19.65 30.51
N GLY A 910 4.87 18.37 30.62
CA GLY A 910 4.93 17.35 29.57
C GLY A 910 6.35 16.85 29.25
N HIS A 911 6.45 15.80 28.44
CA HIS A 911 7.70 15.05 28.19
C HIS A 911 8.30 15.32 26.79
N GLY A 912 9.55 14.89 26.57
CA GLY A 912 10.24 14.93 25.28
C GLY A 912 11.49 15.81 25.22
N LEU A 913 12.02 16.03 24.01
CA LEU A 913 13.28 16.74 23.80
C LEU A 913 13.23 18.19 24.29
N GLU A 914 12.12 18.89 24.05
CA GLU A 914 11.94 20.29 24.45
C GLU A 914 11.95 20.46 25.96
N SER A 915 11.28 19.55 26.69
CA SER A 915 11.26 19.53 28.16
C SER A 915 12.65 19.20 28.71
N GLY A 916 13.33 18.23 28.12
CA GLY A 916 14.70 17.88 28.52
C GLY A 916 15.72 18.99 28.28
N ILE A 917 15.59 19.76 27.20
CA ILE A 917 16.42 20.95 26.95
C ILE A 917 16.14 22.03 28.01
N LEU A 918 14.87 22.28 28.34
CA LEU A 918 14.51 23.27 29.35
C LEU A 918 15.06 22.89 30.72
N MET A 919 14.98 21.61 31.09
CA MET A 919 15.59 21.05 32.30
C MET A 919 17.11 21.28 32.35
N LEU A 920 17.84 21.03 31.25
CA LEU A 920 19.28 21.31 31.17
C LEU A 920 19.61 22.79 31.33
N MET A 921 18.79 23.67 30.75
CA MET A 921 18.94 25.13 30.91
C MET A 921 18.71 25.55 32.36
N THR A 922 17.68 25.02 33.01
CA THR A 922 17.36 25.26 34.42
C THR A 922 18.53 24.86 35.30
N GLN A 923 19.04 23.64 35.13
CA GLN A 923 20.17 23.14 35.92
C GLN A 923 21.41 24.00 35.75
N THR A 924 21.73 24.38 34.51
CA THR A 924 22.86 25.27 34.22
C THR A 924 22.67 26.65 34.85
N GLY A 925 21.44 27.19 34.81
CA GLY A 925 21.07 28.45 35.44
C GLY A 925 21.25 28.42 36.95
N ILE A 926 20.72 27.40 37.61
CA ILE A 926 20.82 27.22 39.08
C ILE A 926 22.28 27.10 39.50
N ARG A 927 23.08 26.26 38.84
CA ARG A 927 24.51 26.11 39.13
C ARG A 927 25.28 27.40 38.93
N THR A 928 24.99 28.14 37.85
CA THR A 928 25.63 29.43 37.59
C THR A 928 25.30 30.46 38.67
N LEU A 929 24.04 30.56 39.07
CA LEU A 929 23.58 31.49 40.10
C LEU A 929 24.18 31.14 41.48
N LYS A 930 24.39 29.86 41.76
CA LYS A 930 25.10 29.42 42.97
C LYS A 930 26.59 29.73 42.94
N GLU A 931 27.26 29.56 41.81
CA GLU A 931 28.68 29.90 41.68
C GLU A 931 28.94 31.40 41.89
N VAL A 932 28.04 32.26 41.44
CA VAL A 932 28.11 33.72 41.70
C VAL A 932 27.59 34.13 43.07
N ARG A 933 27.24 33.16 43.93
CA ARG A 933 26.81 33.35 45.32
C ARG A 933 25.55 34.21 45.48
N GLU A 934 24.58 34.06 44.58
CA GLU A 934 23.26 34.65 44.80
C GLU A 934 22.53 33.88 45.91
N THR A 935 22.19 34.57 46.98
CA THR A 935 21.59 33.99 48.20
C THR A 935 20.17 34.45 48.45
N ASP A 936 19.74 35.54 47.81
CA ASP A 936 18.35 36.01 47.91
C ASP A 936 17.45 35.11 47.04
N PRO A 937 16.54 34.31 47.64
CA PRO A 937 15.68 33.41 46.88
C PRO A 937 14.79 34.14 45.85
N ILE A 938 14.36 35.37 46.15
CA ILE A 938 13.53 36.17 45.26
C ILE A 938 14.35 36.59 44.03
N GLN A 939 15.54 37.13 44.25
CA GLN A 939 16.42 37.55 43.17
C GLN A 939 16.91 36.35 42.34
N PHE A 940 17.23 35.24 43.01
CA PHE A 940 17.66 33.99 42.39
C PHE A 940 16.60 33.45 41.41
N LEU A 941 15.36 33.25 41.89
CA LEU A 941 14.29 32.69 41.08
C LEU A 941 13.81 33.67 40.00
N SER A 942 13.82 34.98 40.27
CA SER A 942 13.48 36.00 39.26
C SER A 942 14.47 36.04 38.09
N ILE A 943 15.78 35.97 38.36
CA ILE A 943 16.81 35.92 37.30
C ILE A 943 16.69 34.62 36.48
N LEU A 944 16.50 33.49 37.17
CA LEU A 944 16.31 32.20 36.52
C LEU A 944 15.07 32.24 35.62
N ASN A 945 13.94 32.75 36.12
CA ASN A 945 12.69 32.87 35.38
C ASN A 945 12.83 33.69 34.10
N ARG A 946 13.34 34.91 34.20
CA ARG A 946 13.51 35.79 33.02
C ARG A 946 14.41 35.17 31.96
N THR A 947 15.39 34.38 32.37
CA THR A 947 16.29 33.67 31.45
C THR A 947 15.56 32.54 30.73
N LEU A 948 14.82 31.71 31.47
CA LEU A 948 14.09 30.57 30.91
C LEU A 948 12.89 31.02 30.07
N TYR A 949 12.12 32.01 30.52
CA TYR A 949 10.98 32.58 29.77
C TYR A 949 11.39 33.02 28.36
N LYS A 950 12.49 33.76 28.23
CA LYS A 950 13.02 34.20 26.93
C LYS A 950 13.46 33.04 26.02
N ASN A 951 13.96 31.96 26.62
CA ASN A 951 14.36 30.78 25.86
C ASN A 951 13.13 29.98 25.40
N VAL A 952 12.10 29.86 26.23
CA VAL A 952 10.80 29.25 25.90
C VAL A 952 10.12 30.00 24.75
N GLU A 953 10.05 31.34 24.83
CA GLU A 953 9.53 32.18 23.74
C GLU A 953 10.33 31.97 22.44
N ARG A 954 11.66 31.93 22.53
CA ARG A 954 12.54 31.72 21.37
C ARG A 954 12.36 30.35 20.74
N MET A 955 12.12 29.32 21.56
CA MET A 955 11.85 27.96 21.10
C MET A 955 10.44 27.83 20.51
N ASN A 956 9.56 28.82 20.73
CA ASN A 956 8.16 28.80 20.31
C ASN A 956 7.43 27.55 20.83
N VAL A 957 7.65 27.26 22.12
CA VAL A 957 7.03 26.14 22.85
C VAL A 957 6.25 26.70 24.03
N ASP A 958 5.11 26.09 24.34
CA ASP A 958 4.26 26.48 25.48
C ASP A 958 4.58 25.55 26.66
N ARG A 959 5.75 25.77 27.28
CA ARG A 959 6.30 24.95 28.37
C ARG A 959 6.61 25.84 29.57
N ASN A 960 6.29 25.36 30.76
CA ASN A 960 6.62 25.99 32.04
C ASN A 960 7.14 24.92 33.01
N LEU A 961 7.76 25.36 34.09
CA LEU A 961 8.47 24.51 35.04
C LEU A 961 8.01 24.82 36.45
N THR A 962 7.47 23.84 37.17
CA THR A 962 7.39 23.94 38.63
C THR A 962 8.80 23.75 39.19
N LEU A 963 9.21 24.58 40.15
CA LEU A 963 10.53 24.50 40.75
C LEU A 963 10.49 24.99 42.20
N VAL A 964 10.98 24.15 43.10
CA VAL A 964 11.24 24.53 44.49
C VAL A 964 12.72 24.37 44.82
N LEU A 965 13.25 25.35 45.56
CA LEU A 965 14.61 25.35 46.07
C LEU A 965 14.59 25.29 47.59
N LEU A 966 15.39 24.39 48.15
CA LEU A 966 15.56 24.21 49.58
C LEU A 966 17.00 24.53 49.95
N ASN A 967 17.23 25.46 50.86
CA ASN A 967 18.55 25.77 51.39
C ASN A 967 18.64 25.26 52.83
N TYR A 968 19.53 24.29 53.08
CA TYR A 968 19.80 23.74 54.40
C TYR A 968 21.12 24.28 54.97
N TYR A 969 21.07 24.76 56.21
CA TYR A 969 22.24 25.18 56.98
C TYR A 969 22.02 24.94 58.48
N GLN A 970 22.86 24.11 59.10
CA GLN A 970 22.87 23.87 60.56
C GLN A 970 21.49 23.58 61.17
N GLY A 971 20.72 22.68 60.56
CA GLY A 971 19.39 22.29 61.04
C GLY A 971 18.24 23.22 60.62
N LEU A 972 18.52 24.36 59.98
CA LEU A 972 17.49 25.22 59.39
C LEU A 972 17.35 24.94 57.89
N LEU A 973 16.11 24.75 57.45
CA LEU A 973 15.74 24.49 56.07
C LEU A 973 14.83 25.61 55.56
N THR A 974 15.32 26.43 54.64
CA THR A 974 14.52 27.47 53.96
C THR A 974 14.02 26.93 52.63
N VAL A 975 12.71 26.99 52.40
CA VAL A 975 12.01 26.54 51.19
C VAL A 975 11.52 27.77 50.42
N SER A 976 11.78 27.84 49.12
CA SER A 976 11.33 28.94 48.24
C SER A 976 10.96 28.44 46.86
N GLY A 977 9.93 29.03 46.24
CA GLY A 977 9.41 28.59 44.94
C GLY A 977 8.23 27.63 45.07
N GLN A 978 7.72 27.13 43.93
CA GLN A 978 6.50 26.33 43.86
C GLN A 978 6.74 24.99 43.16
N HIS A 979 6.31 23.91 43.79
CA HIS A 979 6.31 22.55 43.29
C HIS A 979 5.22 21.72 44.00
N GLU A 980 5.23 20.40 43.91
CA GLU A 980 4.40 19.54 44.75
C GLU A 980 4.53 19.85 46.26
N GLU A 981 3.59 19.35 47.07
CA GLU A 981 3.67 19.50 48.54
C GLU A 981 4.98 18.88 49.07
N ILE A 982 5.66 19.60 49.97
CA ILE A 982 6.88 19.10 50.61
C ILE A 982 6.52 18.34 51.88
N LEU A 983 7.06 17.14 52.04
CA LEU A 983 6.78 16.27 53.19
C LEU A 983 7.92 16.37 54.21
N ILE A 984 7.70 17.08 55.31
CA ILE A 984 8.61 17.06 56.47
C ILE A 984 8.26 15.85 57.33
N VAL A 985 9.18 14.90 57.46
CA VAL A 985 8.98 13.67 58.23
C VAL A 985 9.77 13.77 59.53
N ARG A 986 9.05 13.82 60.65
CA ARG A 986 9.64 13.86 61.99
C ARG A 986 10.22 12.49 62.36
N SER A 987 11.19 12.46 63.27
CA SER A 987 11.86 11.23 63.72
C SER A 987 10.93 10.11 64.23
N ASN A 988 9.72 10.45 64.67
CA ASN A 988 8.68 9.50 65.07
C ASN A 988 7.78 9.00 63.92
N GLY A 989 8.07 9.38 62.66
CA GLY A 989 7.29 9.05 61.47
C GLY A 989 6.07 9.95 61.23
N THR A 990 5.86 11.01 62.02
CA THR A 990 4.79 12.00 61.77
C THR A 990 5.16 12.87 60.57
N ILE A 991 4.21 13.08 59.66
CA ILE A 991 4.43 13.88 58.45
C ILE A 991 3.71 15.23 58.59
N GLU A 992 4.47 16.30 58.45
CA GLU A 992 4.00 17.67 58.26
C GLU A 992 4.12 18.02 56.77
N ARG A 993 3.09 18.66 56.20
CA ARG A 993 3.03 18.98 54.77
C ARG A 993 3.13 20.48 54.60
N ILE A 994 4.05 20.91 53.74
CA ILE A 994 4.21 22.32 53.37
C ILE A 994 3.60 22.47 51.98
N ASP A 995 2.51 23.21 51.91
CA ASP A 995 1.95 23.66 50.64
C ASP A 995 2.87 24.75 50.06
N THR A 996 3.37 24.53 48.86
CA THR A 996 4.29 25.47 48.20
C THR A 996 3.58 26.44 47.27
N ILE A 997 2.24 26.32 47.10
CA ILE A 997 1.47 27.17 46.19
C ILE A 997 1.51 28.65 46.58
N ASP A 998 1.73 28.93 47.88
CA ASP A 998 1.84 30.30 48.41
C ASP A 998 3.30 30.78 48.43
N LEU A 999 4.27 29.97 47.98
CA LEU A 999 5.71 30.28 47.97
C LEU A 999 6.25 30.66 46.57
N GLY A 1000 5.44 30.54 45.53
CA GLY A 1000 5.85 30.80 44.15
C GLY A 1000 4.76 30.52 43.12
N ILE A 1001 5.09 30.74 41.85
CA ILE A 1001 4.34 30.23 40.69
C ILE A 1001 5.31 29.51 39.75
N PRO A 1002 4.81 28.69 38.80
CA PRO A 1002 5.66 28.02 37.83
C PRO A 1002 6.57 28.99 37.07
N ILE A 1003 7.83 28.61 36.93
CA ILE A 1003 8.87 29.30 36.18
C ILE A 1003 8.53 29.24 34.68
N ALA A 1004 8.85 30.33 33.96
CA ALA A 1004 8.52 30.57 32.56
C ALA A 1004 7.02 30.67 32.24
N LEU A 1005 6.15 30.76 33.26
CA LEU A 1005 4.72 31.03 33.05
C LEU A 1005 4.46 32.50 32.70
N ASP A 1006 5.17 33.41 33.35
CA ASP A 1006 5.13 34.86 33.12
C ASP A 1006 6.56 35.41 33.01
N GLU A 1007 6.74 36.56 32.35
CA GLU A 1007 8.04 37.22 32.22
C GLU A 1007 8.56 37.68 33.59
N ASP A 1008 7.67 38.15 34.47
CA ASP A 1008 8.04 38.63 35.80
C ASP A 1008 7.23 37.95 36.91
N ILE A 1009 7.92 37.14 37.71
CA ILE A 1009 7.32 36.40 38.82
C ILE A 1009 7.73 36.95 40.19
N THR A 1010 8.44 38.08 40.24
CA THR A 1010 9.13 38.58 41.44
C THR A 1010 8.19 38.78 42.63
N GLU A 1011 6.95 39.24 42.39
CA GLU A 1011 5.95 39.49 43.44
C GLU A 1011 5.31 38.22 44.02
N PHE A 1012 5.49 37.07 43.36
CA PHE A 1012 4.91 35.79 43.76
C PHE A 1012 5.89 34.88 44.49
N ILE A 1013 7.18 35.22 44.51
CA ILE A 1013 8.19 34.41 45.20
C ILE A 1013 8.18 34.74 46.69
N ASP A 1014 7.97 33.72 47.51
CA ASP A 1014 8.10 33.80 48.98
C ASP A 1014 8.96 32.63 49.49
N SER A 1015 9.26 32.65 50.79
CA SER A 1015 10.00 31.58 51.43
C SER A 1015 9.50 31.28 52.84
N THR A 1016 9.59 30.02 53.25
CA THR A 1016 9.32 29.57 54.61
C THR A 1016 10.53 28.85 55.18
N THR A 1017 10.69 28.86 56.50
CA THR A 1017 11.82 28.19 57.17
C THR A 1017 11.32 27.19 58.20
N VAL A 1018 11.90 25.99 58.18
CA VAL A 1018 11.58 24.87 59.07
C VAL A 1018 12.84 24.38 59.77
N GLU A 1019 12.73 24.10 61.06
CA GLU A 1019 13.80 23.48 61.84
C GLU A 1019 13.72 21.95 61.74
N LEU A 1020 14.85 21.32 61.39
CA LEU A 1020 15.06 19.87 61.36
C LEU A 1020 15.89 19.46 62.58
N LYS A 1021 15.40 18.45 63.30
CA LYS A 1021 16.11 17.81 64.42
C LYS A 1021 16.72 16.48 63.98
N ALA A 1022 17.70 15.99 64.74
CA ALA A 1022 18.33 14.70 64.48
C ALA A 1022 17.29 13.59 64.24
N GLY A 1023 17.38 12.91 63.09
CA GLY A 1023 16.43 11.88 62.64
C GLY A 1023 15.16 12.39 61.94
N ASP A 1024 14.90 13.71 61.94
CA ASP A 1024 13.94 14.32 61.03
C ASP A 1024 14.49 14.32 59.60
N GLY A 1025 13.62 14.49 58.63
CA GLY A 1025 14.01 14.63 57.24
C GLY A 1025 12.89 15.15 56.38
N VAL A 1026 13.14 15.21 55.07
CA VAL A 1026 12.21 15.73 54.09
C VAL A 1026 12.14 14.78 52.90
N VAL A 1027 10.94 14.65 52.34
CA VAL A 1027 10.70 13.89 51.11
C VAL A 1027 10.09 14.83 50.08
N LEU A 1028 10.74 14.87 48.93
CA LEU A 1028 10.36 15.61 47.74
C LEU A 1028 10.03 14.60 46.65
N TYR A 1029 8.98 14.87 45.88
CA TYR A 1029 8.48 13.97 44.85
C TYR A 1029 7.87 14.77 43.70
N THR A 1030 7.82 14.16 42.51
CA THR A 1030 7.09 14.68 41.36
C THR A 1030 5.75 13.98 41.19
N ASP A 1031 4.87 14.61 40.42
CA ASP A 1031 3.48 14.20 40.22
C ASP A 1031 3.36 12.81 39.57
N GLY A 1032 4.38 12.32 38.85
CA GLY A 1032 4.40 10.96 38.32
C GLY A 1032 4.27 9.86 39.39
N ILE A 1033 4.52 10.15 40.67
CA ILE A 1033 4.16 9.24 41.78
C ILE A 1033 2.68 9.35 42.13
N THR A 1034 2.19 10.56 42.42
CA THR A 1034 0.84 10.78 42.93
C THR A 1034 -0.22 10.59 41.86
N GLU A 1035 0.07 10.89 40.59
CA GLU A 1035 -0.77 10.74 39.39
C GLU A 1035 -0.66 9.38 38.71
N THR A 1036 0.08 8.43 39.28
CA THR A 1036 0.07 7.05 38.77
C THR A 1036 -1.35 6.47 38.85
N PHE A 1037 -1.85 5.94 37.73
CA PHE A 1037 -3.17 5.30 37.64
C PHE A 1037 -3.08 3.77 37.66
N ASN A 1038 -4.02 3.13 38.36
CA ASN A 1038 -4.22 1.68 38.29
C ASN A 1038 -5.17 1.26 37.15
N LEU A 1039 -5.36 -0.05 36.96
CA LEU A 1039 -6.30 -0.62 35.96
C LEU A 1039 -7.76 -0.14 36.11
N SER A 1040 -8.15 0.26 37.32
CA SER A 1040 -9.48 0.79 37.64
C SER A 1040 -9.59 2.31 37.47
N LYS A 1041 -8.55 2.97 36.96
CA LYS A 1041 -8.43 4.44 36.82
C LYS A 1041 -8.49 5.19 38.16
N GLU A 1042 -8.09 4.55 39.23
CA GLU A 1042 -7.87 5.23 40.51
C GLU A 1042 -6.44 5.74 40.55
N GLN A 1043 -6.27 6.96 41.06
CA GLN A 1043 -5.00 7.63 41.22
C GLN A 1043 -4.31 7.17 42.53
N TYR A 1044 -2.98 7.03 42.52
CA TYR A 1044 -2.20 6.57 43.67
C TYR A 1044 -2.38 7.50 44.88
N GLY A 1045 -2.25 8.81 44.64
CA GLY A 1045 -2.57 9.89 45.58
C GLY A 1045 -1.57 10.08 46.73
N LEU A 1046 -1.51 11.32 47.22
CA LEU A 1046 -0.56 11.73 48.25
C LEU A 1046 -0.75 11.03 49.60
N ASN A 1047 -1.99 10.73 49.98
CA ASN A 1047 -2.28 10.05 51.25
C ASN A 1047 -1.65 8.66 51.32
N ARG A 1048 -1.60 7.94 50.19
CA ARG A 1048 -0.97 6.63 50.12
C ARG A 1048 0.55 6.74 50.24
N LEU A 1049 1.14 7.68 49.50
CA LEU A 1049 2.56 8.02 49.61
C LEU A 1049 2.97 8.31 51.05
N CYS A 1050 2.25 9.22 51.73
CA CYS A 1050 2.49 9.56 53.14
C CYS A 1050 2.42 8.32 54.06
N ASN A 1051 1.42 7.45 53.86
CA ASN A 1051 1.28 6.23 54.65
C ASN A 1051 2.46 5.26 54.47
N VAL A 1052 2.99 5.13 53.25
CA VAL A 1052 4.14 4.28 52.96
C VAL A 1052 5.40 4.87 53.59
N ILE A 1053 5.63 6.17 53.44
CA ILE A 1053 6.79 6.87 54.01
C ILE A 1053 6.78 6.78 55.55
N SER A 1054 5.66 7.12 56.18
CA SER A 1054 5.52 7.13 57.65
C SER A 1054 5.83 5.76 58.28
N LYS A 1055 5.34 4.67 57.66
CA LYS A 1055 5.59 3.30 58.15
C LYS A 1055 7.05 2.87 58.03
N ASN A 1056 7.76 3.37 57.02
CA ASN A 1056 9.11 2.92 56.71
C ASN A 1056 10.21 3.90 57.20
N TRP A 1057 9.85 5.06 57.78
CA TRP A 1057 10.81 6.12 58.13
C TRP A 1057 11.95 5.70 59.08
N HIS A 1058 11.73 4.66 59.88
CA HIS A 1058 12.72 4.09 60.80
C HIS A 1058 13.82 3.30 60.09
N ASN A 1059 13.61 2.92 58.82
CA ASN A 1059 14.57 2.17 58.02
C ASN A 1059 15.64 3.11 57.41
N PRO A 1060 16.75 2.55 56.89
CA PRO A 1060 17.69 3.27 56.02
C PRO A 1060 16.98 3.92 54.82
N ILE A 1061 17.49 5.07 54.34
CA ILE A 1061 16.85 5.83 53.25
C ILE A 1061 16.69 5.03 51.94
N GLU A 1062 17.60 4.09 51.66
CA GLU A 1062 17.52 3.19 50.51
C GLU A 1062 16.29 2.26 50.59
N ASP A 1063 15.99 1.74 51.77
CA ASP A 1063 14.84 0.88 52.02
C ASP A 1063 13.53 1.68 51.96
N ILE A 1064 13.54 2.94 52.38
CA ILE A 1064 12.40 3.86 52.24
C ILE A 1064 12.09 4.08 50.76
N LYS A 1065 13.11 4.44 49.96
CA LYS A 1065 12.97 4.58 48.50
C LYS A 1065 12.40 3.30 47.89
N GLN A 1066 12.97 2.14 48.22
CA GLN A 1066 12.52 0.88 47.65
C GLN A 1066 11.08 0.54 48.03
N ALA A 1067 10.66 0.84 49.26
CA ALA A 1067 9.29 0.66 49.71
C ALA A 1067 8.30 1.54 48.93
N VAL A 1068 8.64 2.80 48.66
CA VAL A 1068 7.82 3.72 47.86
C VAL A 1068 7.71 3.23 46.42
N ILE A 1069 8.84 2.97 45.75
CA ILE A 1069 8.84 2.55 44.34
C ILE A 1069 8.11 1.21 44.15
N ASN A 1070 8.32 0.24 45.05
CA ASN A 1070 7.62 -1.04 44.97
C ASN A 1070 6.10 -0.90 45.14
N ASP A 1071 5.62 -0.01 46.02
CA ASP A 1071 4.19 0.20 46.21
C ASP A 1071 3.55 0.89 44.99
N VAL A 1072 4.25 1.85 44.37
CA VAL A 1072 3.83 2.50 43.11
C VAL A 1072 3.73 1.49 41.97
N VAL A 1073 4.76 0.66 41.77
CA VAL A 1073 4.78 -0.38 40.71
C VAL A 1073 3.69 -1.42 40.94
N MET A 1074 3.49 -1.87 42.19
CA MET A 1074 2.41 -2.80 42.52
C MET A 1074 1.01 -2.20 42.31
N PHE A 1075 0.84 -0.90 42.59
CA PHE A 1075 -0.43 -0.21 42.37
C PHE A 1075 -0.75 -0.05 40.87
N ARG A 1076 0.26 0.33 40.07
CA ARG A 1076 0.14 0.53 38.62
C ARG A 1076 -0.22 -0.76 37.88
N GLY A 1077 0.42 -1.88 38.24
CA GLY A 1077 0.28 -3.14 37.52
C GLY A 1077 0.85 -3.06 36.09
N GLU A 1078 0.09 -3.51 35.09
CA GLU A 1078 0.49 -3.50 33.67
C GLU A 1078 0.21 -2.16 32.94
N GLN A 1079 -0.31 -1.13 33.62
CA GLN A 1079 -0.56 0.18 33.01
C GLN A 1079 0.74 0.89 32.62
N LYS A 1080 0.71 1.65 31.52
CA LYS A 1080 1.85 2.47 31.07
C LYS A 1080 2.04 3.63 32.06
N GLN A 1081 3.29 3.91 32.42
CA GLN A 1081 3.64 5.15 33.13
C GLN A 1081 3.45 6.33 32.17
N PHE A 1082 2.77 7.38 32.62
CA PHE A 1082 2.49 8.57 31.81
C PHE A 1082 3.42 9.74 32.12
N ASP A 1083 3.99 9.77 33.33
CA ASP A 1083 4.93 10.82 33.75
C ASP A 1083 6.11 10.30 34.56
N ASP A 1084 7.17 11.09 34.59
CA ASP A 1084 8.45 10.75 35.21
C ASP A 1084 8.30 10.51 36.72
N ILE A 1085 9.00 9.51 37.24
CA ILE A 1085 9.01 9.22 38.68
C ILE A 1085 10.29 9.79 39.27
N THR A 1086 10.20 10.92 39.94
CA THR A 1086 11.30 11.49 40.72
C THR A 1086 10.99 11.51 42.20
N LEU A 1087 11.97 11.09 43.00
CA LEU A 1087 11.89 10.98 44.46
C LEU A 1087 13.24 11.39 45.06
N LEU A 1088 13.22 12.40 45.92
CA LEU A 1088 14.40 12.87 46.66
C LEU A 1088 14.11 12.81 48.16
N ILE A 1089 14.86 11.97 48.87
CA ILE A 1089 14.73 11.73 50.30
C ILE A 1089 15.97 12.26 50.99
N LEU A 1090 15.77 12.98 52.09
CA LEU A 1090 16.87 13.43 52.93
C LEU A 1090 16.54 13.30 54.40
N LYS A 1091 17.55 12.95 55.19
CA LYS A 1091 17.42 12.64 56.62
C LYS A 1091 18.62 13.22 57.35
N GLN A 1092 18.36 13.98 58.42
CA GLN A 1092 19.43 14.53 59.24
C GLN A 1092 20.09 13.40 60.04
N LYS A 1093 21.42 13.30 59.96
CA LYS A 1093 22.18 12.29 60.70
C LYS A 1093 22.03 12.52 62.20
N ALA A 1094 22.00 11.41 62.94
CA ALA A 1094 21.85 11.40 64.40
C ALA A 1094 23.14 11.77 65.13
#